data_AF-A0AA39TXH0-F1
#
_entry.id   AF-A0AA39TXH0-F1
#
_cell.length_a   1.000
_cell.length_b   1.000
_cell.length_c   1.000
_cell.angle_alpha   90.00
_cell.angle_beta   90.00
_cell.angle_gamma   90.00
#
_symmetry.space_group_name_H-M   'P 1'
#
loop_
_entity.id
_entity.type
_entity.pdbx_description
1 polymer ?
#
loop_
_entity_poly.entity_id
_entity_poly.type
_entity_poly.pdbx_seq_one_letter_code
_entity_poly.pdbx_strand_id
1 'polypeptide(L)'
;MQTTFESSSRSLPPHLTCHESGLLFVLHRPRRLYPCSMPTLLSLPAELIEETALYVACSTLEGRPNSIRSFRLTCKAINNVFLSIFKRKFSHSAVARRSFEPTSKEYRQLLQLYDDSLQFIEERRGLDGREPVDADHMSTEEVLWVLTFMCLDDDGANTLQLNTVGAYEWIHELVTKRLYDGASDNGGWPLDNCKNSLALWVFWSLSTKERILSEPEDVSDRIVNLILPFVTIPFRYAMAFAPPNHFTLPLVSQSADFSNANASARIPFRTRQTHLLSVLTPHGPFPIYRSTDPIWLQVYFTRRIEITWPLITAAAKLLYFARRERYALGMIPTLPRDRTDAIQRRMTGVTQADIIEINRNRWGGPNGKDGGTKLPDTVTSVGPDGIDERLQASRLYDADWYRLRLCGNVWNNSHGDDDEIWRRVKLGKNMLVRRGSGTRRLKFRRGDVYTLGSLTGLWAGRMLIPNEQALAQLLMIQNPNPHQHNGHPVPLPAGFDEMLLSLTRRPMYMRLQEFVSYAGGDVVPSGARGPQPLSFYEDAEGDEEEEEDEDADDSPVPEITDQRLLEEFDQGLQNAYFPDGVTEESFKGTYDGTGMRMNCGGEEYVYHKLGGTQHDPDSCVGCAMREKQRMPAWAEEEHPADTVLLPPCTGVQDVIVTGSTDDRHGQAWNHYTYYGRVRRWDGMIGILRVSRDRGLGKWFFYGYIVGGKNFVGNWRITHEDPGMPTVEGAFCLSKVTEE
;
A
#
# COMPACT_ATOMS: atom_id res chain seq x y z
N MET A 1 -34.82 29.69 53.99
CA MET A 1 -36.05 29.41 54.76
C MET A 1 -37.18 30.30 54.22
N GLN A 2 -38.43 29.88 54.40
CA GLN A 2 -39.66 30.68 54.24
C GLN A 2 -39.78 31.72 55.38
N THR A 3 -40.62 32.79 55.39
CA THR A 3 -41.36 33.59 54.37
C THR A 3 -41.41 35.05 54.92
N THR A 4 -42.43 35.93 55.00
CA THR A 4 -43.89 36.01 54.68
C THR A 4 -44.34 37.52 54.72
N PHE A 5 -45.61 37.81 54.43
CA PHE A 5 -46.32 39.12 54.49
C PHE A 5 -45.99 40.13 53.35
N GLU A 6 -46.93 40.86 52.71
CA GLU A 6 -48.22 41.51 53.09
C GLU A 6 -48.06 42.83 53.90
N SER A 7 -48.88 43.88 53.75
CA SER A 7 -49.88 44.24 52.71
C SER A 7 -50.32 45.73 52.86
N SER A 8 -51.16 46.23 51.92
CA SER A 8 -52.01 47.44 52.08
C SER A 8 -51.28 48.81 52.00
N SER A 9 -51.91 49.99 51.74
CA SER A 9 -53.22 50.35 51.16
C SER A 9 -53.32 51.88 50.86
N ARG A 10 -54.43 52.32 50.21
CA ARG A 10 -54.93 53.73 50.05
C ARG A 10 -54.24 54.58 48.94
N SER A 11 -54.86 55.55 48.25
CA SER A 11 -56.23 56.13 48.35
C SER A 11 -56.79 56.70 47.01
N LEU A 12 -58.11 56.93 46.98
CA LEU A 12 -59.02 57.50 45.95
C LEU A 12 -59.04 59.06 45.93
N PRO A 13 -59.92 59.77 45.16
CA PRO A 13 -60.50 59.59 43.80
C PRO A 13 -60.14 60.86 42.94
N PRO A 14 -61.02 61.73 42.33
CA PRO A 14 -62.32 61.61 41.61
C PRO A 14 -62.39 62.34 40.23
N HIS A 15 -63.60 62.33 39.59
CA HIS A 15 -64.08 63.14 38.43
C HIS A 15 -63.53 62.78 37.02
N LEU A 16 -64.29 62.92 35.92
CA LEU A 16 -65.61 63.56 35.68
C LEU A 16 -66.52 62.70 34.76
N THR A 17 -67.84 62.96 34.78
CA THR A 17 -68.86 62.48 33.83
C THR A 17 -68.96 63.44 32.62
N CYS A 18 -69.75 63.28 31.55
CA CYS A 18 -70.75 62.30 31.10
C CYS A 18 -70.93 62.45 29.56
N HIS A 19 -71.44 61.43 28.84
CA HIS A 19 -72.61 61.54 27.93
C HIS A 19 -72.87 60.25 27.11
N GLU A 20 -74.15 59.98 26.83
CA GLU A 20 -74.63 58.83 26.05
C GLU A 20 -75.08 59.20 24.61
N SER A 21 -75.58 58.20 23.88
CA SER A 21 -76.26 58.20 22.56
C SER A 21 -75.37 58.20 21.30
N GLY A 22 -75.62 57.34 20.29
CA GLY A 22 -76.58 56.22 20.27
C GLY A 22 -76.66 55.45 18.93
N LEU A 23 -77.37 54.31 18.97
CA LEU A 23 -77.84 53.44 17.87
C LEU A 23 -76.89 52.51 17.07
N LEU A 24 -77.13 51.21 17.30
CA LEU A 24 -77.25 50.08 16.35
C LEU A 24 -76.04 49.53 15.55
N PHE A 25 -75.55 48.39 16.06
CA PHE A 25 -75.39 47.10 15.36
C PHE A 25 -74.94 47.06 13.88
N VAL A 26 -73.67 46.72 13.69
CA VAL A 26 -73.28 45.68 12.71
C VAL A 26 -72.37 44.67 13.42
N LEU A 27 -72.79 43.41 13.51
CA LEU A 27 -71.92 42.33 13.97
C LEU A 27 -70.90 42.00 12.88
N HIS A 28 -69.63 42.34 13.12
CA HIS A 28 -68.50 41.83 12.34
C HIS A 28 -67.54 41.07 13.23
N ARG A 29 -67.17 39.86 12.79
CA ARG A 29 -66.25 38.97 13.52
C ARG A 29 -64.89 39.67 13.68
N PRO A 30 -64.21 39.54 14.83
CA PRO A 30 -62.85 40.04 14.96
C PRO A 30 -61.97 39.37 13.89
N ARG A 31 -61.19 40.19 13.16
CA ARG A 31 -60.16 39.67 12.26
C ARG A 31 -59.21 38.80 13.08
N ARG A 32 -58.85 37.62 12.55
CA ARG A 32 -57.76 36.82 13.13
C ARG A 32 -56.51 37.69 13.19
N LEU A 33 -55.99 37.93 14.39
CA LEU A 33 -54.58 38.28 14.54
C LEU A 33 -53.79 37.09 13.99
N TYR A 34 -52.94 37.35 13.00
CA TYR A 34 -51.99 36.34 12.55
C TYR A 34 -51.05 36.04 13.73
N PRO A 35 -50.74 34.76 14.02
CA PRO A 35 -49.74 34.45 15.02
C PRO A 35 -48.39 35.03 14.55
N CYS A 36 -47.86 36.00 15.28
CA CYS A 36 -46.53 36.53 15.01
C CYS A 36 -45.53 35.42 15.29
N SER A 37 -45.05 34.74 14.25
CA SER A 37 -44.10 33.65 14.40
C SER A 37 -42.79 34.20 14.92
N MET A 38 -42.45 33.88 16.17
CA MET A 38 -41.13 34.14 16.73
C MET A 38 -40.07 33.63 15.76
N PRO A 39 -39.07 34.44 15.37
CA PRO A 39 -38.03 34.01 14.43
C PRO A 39 -37.29 32.82 15.03
N THR A 40 -37.44 31.65 14.40
CA THR A 40 -36.75 30.43 14.81
C THR A 40 -35.32 30.46 14.28
N LEU A 41 -34.42 29.61 14.81
CA LEU A 41 -33.07 29.48 14.27
C LEU A 41 -33.05 29.21 12.76
N LEU A 42 -34.08 28.51 12.25
CA LEU A 42 -34.27 28.17 10.84
C LEU A 42 -34.86 29.31 9.98
N SER A 43 -35.06 30.50 10.55
CA SER A 43 -35.42 31.72 9.81
C SER A 43 -34.22 32.61 9.46
N LEU A 44 -33.02 32.25 9.95
CA LEU A 44 -31.77 32.84 9.49
C LEU A 44 -31.35 32.26 8.13
N PRO A 45 -30.58 32.99 7.30
CA PRO A 45 -29.92 32.43 6.11
C PRO A 45 -29.10 31.19 6.47
N ALA A 46 -29.16 30.17 5.62
CA ALA A 46 -28.44 28.91 5.83
C ALA A 46 -26.94 29.15 6.03
N GLU A 47 -26.34 30.02 5.21
CA GLU A 47 -24.94 30.45 5.29
C GLU A 47 -24.51 30.86 6.70
N LEU A 48 -25.30 31.72 7.38
CA LEU A 48 -24.98 32.18 8.73
C LEU A 48 -25.14 31.08 9.79
N ILE A 49 -26.08 30.15 9.60
CA ILE A 49 -26.23 28.98 10.47
C ILE A 49 -25.03 28.04 10.27
N GLU A 50 -24.60 27.82 9.02
CA GLU A 50 -23.48 26.95 8.69
C GLU A 50 -22.14 27.53 9.17
N GLU A 51 -21.91 28.84 9.00
CA GLU A 51 -20.73 29.55 9.48
C GLU A 51 -20.66 29.59 11.02
N THR A 52 -21.77 29.95 11.69
CA THR A 52 -21.82 29.94 13.17
C THR A 52 -21.55 28.54 13.73
N ALA A 53 -22.13 27.51 13.12
CA ALA A 53 -21.91 26.13 13.56
C ALA A 53 -20.49 25.64 13.25
N LEU A 54 -19.86 26.11 12.17
CA LEU A 54 -18.45 25.84 11.87
C LEU A 54 -17.51 26.48 12.91
N TYR A 55 -17.71 27.75 13.28
CA TYR A 55 -16.92 28.39 14.35
C TYR A 55 -17.05 27.67 15.71
N VAL A 56 -18.24 27.12 16.02
CA VAL A 56 -18.49 26.36 17.26
C VAL A 56 -17.97 24.91 17.19
N ALA A 57 -17.72 24.36 15.99
CA ALA A 57 -17.15 23.02 15.79
C ALA A 57 -15.64 23.00 15.49
N CYS A 58 -15.08 24.13 15.07
CA CYS A 58 -13.70 24.28 14.63
C CYS A 58 -13.08 25.57 15.19
N SER A 59 -13.37 25.88 16.46
CA SER A 59 -12.77 27.01 17.19
C SER A 59 -11.24 26.91 17.27
N THR A 60 -10.71 25.69 17.26
CA THR A 60 -9.32 25.36 16.92
C THR A 60 -9.29 24.49 15.66
N LEU A 61 -8.25 24.66 14.83
CA LEU A 61 -7.97 23.76 13.70
C LEU A 61 -7.54 22.38 14.19
N GLU A 62 -6.66 22.37 15.19
CA GLU A 62 -6.21 21.19 15.95
C GLU A 62 -7.32 20.61 16.84
N GLY A 63 -7.15 19.35 17.22
CA GLY A 63 -8.02 18.64 18.16
C GLY A 63 -9.37 18.20 17.60
N ARG A 64 -10.03 17.31 18.35
CA ARG A 64 -11.30 16.71 17.95
C ARG A 64 -12.46 17.73 17.83
N PRO A 65 -13.42 17.50 16.92
CA PRO A 65 -14.60 18.37 16.71
C PRO A 65 -15.67 18.18 17.81
N ASN A 66 -15.31 18.43 19.07
CA ASN A 66 -16.03 18.04 20.29
C ASN A 66 -17.52 18.45 20.35
N SER A 67 -17.97 19.47 19.63
CA SER A 67 -19.38 19.91 19.62
C SER A 67 -20.27 19.18 18.61
N ILE A 68 -19.74 18.25 17.80
CA ILE A 68 -20.52 17.39 16.88
C ILE A 68 -21.68 16.68 17.58
N ARG A 69 -21.44 16.11 18.78
CA ARG A 69 -22.47 15.39 19.54
C ARG A 69 -23.66 16.30 19.86
N SER A 70 -23.40 17.55 20.24
CA SER A 70 -24.42 18.57 20.49
C SER A 70 -25.18 18.95 19.21
N PHE A 71 -24.47 19.16 18.09
CA PHE A 71 -25.11 19.45 16.80
C PHE A 71 -26.00 18.32 16.30
N ARG A 72 -25.57 17.05 16.46
CA ARG A 72 -26.37 15.85 16.13
C ARG A 72 -27.69 15.78 16.90
N LEU A 73 -27.76 16.33 18.12
CA LEU A 73 -28.95 16.32 18.97
C LEU A 73 -29.89 17.53 18.73
N THR A 74 -29.38 18.65 18.22
CA THR A 74 -30.19 19.88 18.06
C THR A 74 -31.09 19.93 16.81
N CYS A 75 -30.60 19.68 15.59
CA CYS A 75 -31.44 19.85 14.40
C CYS A 75 -31.00 19.04 13.17
N LYS A 76 -31.96 18.48 12.44
CA LYS A 76 -31.75 17.78 11.15
C LYS A 76 -31.54 18.72 9.96
N ALA A 77 -31.85 20.02 10.07
CA ALA A 77 -31.63 20.98 8.99
C ALA A 77 -30.15 21.32 8.79
N ILE A 78 -29.35 21.24 9.86
CA ILE A 78 -27.93 21.62 9.94
C ILE A 78 -27.03 20.51 9.35
N ASN A 79 -27.58 19.60 8.53
CA ASN A 79 -26.89 18.42 8.01
C ASN A 79 -25.74 18.75 7.03
N ASN A 80 -25.75 19.92 6.41
CA ASN A 80 -24.67 20.36 5.51
C ASN A 80 -23.38 20.68 6.26
N VAL A 81 -23.46 21.21 7.48
CA VAL A 81 -22.30 21.69 8.26
C VAL A 81 -21.27 20.59 8.50
N PHE A 82 -21.70 19.32 8.59
CA PHE A 82 -20.77 18.20 8.73
C PHE A 82 -19.83 18.03 7.52
N LEU A 83 -20.19 18.51 6.33
CA LEU A 83 -19.29 18.61 5.17
C LEU A 83 -18.22 19.68 5.42
N SER A 84 -18.64 20.88 5.83
CA SER A 84 -17.78 22.03 6.08
C SER A 84 -16.82 21.80 7.27
N ILE A 85 -17.27 21.12 8.32
CA ILE A 85 -16.44 20.66 9.45
C ILE A 85 -15.39 19.66 8.95
N PHE A 86 -15.79 18.64 8.18
CA PHE A 86 -14.82 17.64 7.69
C PHE A 86 -13.74 18.32 6.85
N LYS A 87 -14.13 19.11 5.84
CA LYS A 87 -13.20 19.84 4.96
C LYS A 87 -12.33 20.89 5.66
N ARG A 88 -12.68 21.32 6.89
CA ARG A 88 -11.86 22.23 7.70
C ARG A 88 -10.86 21.48 8.59
N LYS A 89 -11.13 20.23 8.99
CA LYS A 89 -10.29 19.47 9.94
C LYS A 89 -9.56 18.25 9.38
N PHE A 90 -10.00 17.72 8.23
CA PHE A 90 -9.51 16.46 7.66
C PHE A 90 -9.27 16.58 6.15
N SER A 91 -8.19 15.94 5.69
CA SER A 91 -7.75 15.94 4.30
C SER A 91 -8.77 15.21 3.41
N HIS A 92 -9.05 15.74 2.22
CA HIS A 92 -10.13 15.21 1.38
C HIS A 92 -9.86 15.15 -0.12
N SER A 93 -8.78 15.76 -0.64
CA SER A 93 -8.50 15.75 -2.08
C SER A 93 -8.26 14.33 -2.62
N ALA A 94 -7.55 13.49 -1.85
CA ALA A 94 -7.19 12.12 -2.20
C ALA A 94 -8.40 11.27 -2.61
N VAL A 95 -9.48 11.34 -1.83
CA VAL A 95 -10.72 10.58 -2.02
C VAL A 95 -11.32 10.80 -3.41
N ALA A 96 -11.41 12.08 -3.82
CA ALA A 96 -11.98 12.50 -5.09
C ALA A 96 -11.09 12.14 -6.29
N ARG A 97 -9.76 12.12 -6.12
CA ARG A 97 -8.83 11.60 -7.15
C ARG A 97 -8.96 10.09 -7.31
N ARG A 98 -8.89 9.36 -6.19
CA ARG A 98 -8.66 7.90 -6.14
C ARG A 98 -9.91 7.07 -6.39
N SER A 99 -11.02 7.47 -5.79
CA SER A 99 -12.17 6.60 -5.56
C SER A 99 -13.43 7.15 -6.19
N PHE A 100 -13.94 8.27 -5.67
CA PHE A 100 -15.22 8.88 -6.06
C PHE A 100 -15.40 10.24 -5.36
N GLU A 101 -16.34 11.04 -5.84
CA GLU A 101 -16.80 12.25 -5.14
C GLU A 101 -17.84 11.86 -4.06
N PRO A 102 -17.58 12.09 -2.76
CA PRO A 102 -18.50 11.69 -1.70
C PRO A 102 -19.63 12.72 -1.50
N THR A 103 -20.82 12.23 -1.12
CA THR A 103 -21.96 13.09 -0.76
C THR A 103 -21.86 13.60 0.68
N SER A 104 -22.54 14.70 1.02
CA SER A 104 -22.54 15.28 2.37
C SER A 104 -22.96 14.29 3.47
N LYS A 105 -23.79 13.28 3.15
CA LYS A 105 -24.14 12.20 4.08
C LYS A 105 -22.95 11.30 4.38
N GLU A 106 -22.18 10.95 3.35
CA GLU A 106 -21.01 10.07 3.45
C GLU A 106 -19.88 10.77 4.21
N TYR A 107 -19.62 12.06 3.92
CA TYR A 107 -18.72 12.90 4.72
C TYR A 107 -19.13 12.95 6.20
N ARG A 108 -20.41 13.19 6.52
CA ARG A 108 -20.90 13.18 7.89
C ARG A 108 -20.63 11.86 8.62
N GLN A 109 -20.79 10.74 7.93
CA GLN A 109 -20.63 9.43 8.54
C GLN A 109 -19.15 9.04 8.70
N LEU A 110 -18.26 9.49 7.81
CA LEU A 110 -16.81 9.36 8.03
C LEU A 110 -16.31 10.29 9.14
N LEU A 111 -16.80 11.53 9.18
CA LEU A 111 -16.48 12.50 10.24
C LEU A 111 -16.76 11.93 11.64
N GLN A 112 -17.87 11.19 11.77
CA GLN A 112 -18.20 10.49 13.02
C GLN A 112 -17.21 9.35 13.30
N LEU A 113 -16.93 8.49 12.32
CA LEU A 113 -15.98 7.37 12.47
C LEU A 113 -14.56 7.85 12.83
N TYR A 114 -14.13 8.99 12.29
CA TYR A 114 -12.87 9.64 12.63
C TYR A 114 -12.91 10.20 14.07
N ASP A 115 -13.96 10.91 14.48
CA ASP A 115 -14.09 11.41 15.86
C ASP A 115 -14.13 10.28 16.91
N ASP A 116 -14.84 9.18 16.62
CA ASP A 116 -14.91 8.00 17.50
C ASP A 116 -13.55 7.27 17.58
N SER A 117 -12.81 7.18 16.47
CA SER A 117 -11.45 6.59 16.44
C SER A 117 -10.40 7.47 17.14
N LEU A 118 -10.51 8.80 17.01
CA LEU A 118 -9.68 9.75 17.73
C LEU A 118 -9.99 9.71 19.25
N GLN A 119 -11.26 9.57 19.64
CA GLN A 119 -11.65 9.37 21.04
C GLN A 119 -11.03 8.10 21.63
N PHE A 120 -11.11 6.99 20.90
CA PHE A 120 -10.54 5.70 21.34
C PHE A 120 -9.06 5.83 21.72
N ILE A 121 -8.30 6.62 20.96
CA ILE A 121 -6.87 6.88 21.19
C ILE A 121 -6.63 7.78 22.39
N GLU A 122 -7.39 8.89 22.52
CA GLU A 122 -7.30 9.77 23.70
C GLU A 122 -7.57 9.03 25.02
N GLU A 123 -8.52 8.10 25.00
CA GLU A 123 -8.91 7.26 26.15
C GLU A 123 -7.92 6.12 26.46
N ARG A 124 -7.13 5.66 25.47
CA ARG A 124 -6.32 4.42 25.60
C ARG A 124 -4.81 4.61 25.42
N ARG A 125 -4.33 5.80 25.08
CA ARG A 125 -2.89 6.16 25.16
C ARG A 125 -2.39 6.06 26.60
N GLY A 126 -1.22 5.49 26.81
CA GLY A 126 -0.67 5.15 28.13
C GLY A 126 -1.15 3.81 28.70
N LEU A 127 -2.04 3.08 28.02
CA LEU A 127 -2.45 1.72 28.39
C LEU A 127 -1.58 0.67 27.68
N ASP A 128 -1.78 -0.62 27.97
CA ASP A 128 -0.96 -1.69 27.41
C ASP A 128 -1.42 -2.24 26.04
N GLY A 129 -2.30 -1.52 25.34
CA GLY A 129 -2.72 -1.86 23.97
C GLY A 129 -3.68 -3.05 23.88
N ARG A 130 -4.31 -3.47 24.99
CA ARG A 130 -5.38 -4.48 24.98
C ARG A 130 -6.61 -4.00 24.21
N GLU A 131 -7.33 -4.97 23.65
CA GLU A 131 -8.68 -4.74 23.12
C GLU A 131 -9.64 -4.24 24.23
N PRO A 132 -10.71 -3.50 23.86
CA PRO A 132 -11.83 -3.26 24.76
C PRO A 132 -12.44 -4.56 25.27
N VAL A 133 -12.93 -4.53 26.51
CA VAL A 133 -13.72 -5.65 27.08
C VAL A 133 -15.19 -5.57 26.65
N ASP A 134 -15.70 -4.35 26.43
CA ASP A 134 -17.09 -4.09 26.05
C ASP A 134 -17.26 -4.08 24.52
N ALA A 135 -18.20 -4.89 24.03
CA ALA A 135 -18.48 -5.06 22.59
C ALA A 135 -19.12 -3.82 21.90
N ASP A 136 -19.49 -2.80 22.67
CA ASP A 136 -20.00 -1.52 22.14
C ASP A 136 -18.87 -0.56 21.70
N HIS A 137 -17.60 -0.85 22.02
CA HIS A 137 -16.45 -0.11 21.54
C HIS A 137 -15.93 -0.67 20.20
N MET A 138 -15.38 0.20 19.35
CA MET A 138 -14.60 -0.20 18.17
C MET A 138 -13.43 -1.10 18.57
N SER A 139 -13.16 -2.14 17.79
CA SER A 139 -11.96 -2.98 17.96
C SER A 139 -10.68 -2.23 17.56
N THR A 140 -9.54 -2.69 18.05
CA THR A 140 -8.24 -2.10 17.68
C THR A 140 -7.98 -2.20 16.16
N GLU A 141 -8.44 -3.27 15.50
CA GLU A 141 -8.24 -3.42 14.05
C GLU A 141 -9.11 -2.43 13.24
N GLU A 142 -10.36 -2.15 13.66
CA GLU A 142 -11.20 -1.12 13.02
C GLU A 142 -10.57 0.27 13.16
N VAL A 143 -10.04 0.61 14.34
CA VAL A 143 -9.31 1.87 14.56
C VAL A 143 -8.05 1.92 13.68
N LEU A 144 -7.29 0.83 13.58
CA LEU A 144 -6.11 0.76 12.69
C LEU A 144 -6.44 0.93 11.21
N TRP A 145 -7.59 0.41 10.73
CA TRP A 145 -8.07 0.69 9.38
C TRP A 145 -8.41 2.16 9.18
N VAL A 146 -9.10 2.80 10.13
CA VAL A 146 -9.40 4.23 10.09
C VAL A 146 -8.11 5.06 10.05
N LEU A 147 -7.15 4.76 10.92
CA LEU A 147 -5.83 5.40 10.95
C LEU A 147 -5.06 5.20 9.64
N THR A 148 -5.13 4.01 9.03
CA THR A 148 -4.49 3.72 7.73
C THR A 148 -5.12 4.57 6.62
N PHE A 149 -6.45 4.72 6.58
CA PHE A 149 -7.11 5.64 5.65
C PHE A 149 -6.73 7.10 5.91
N MET A 150 -6.71 7.53 7.18
CA MET A 150 -6.29 8.88 7.56
C MET A 150 -4.86 9.19 7.10
N CYS A 151 -3.93 8.24 7.21
CA CYS A 151 -2.54 8.41 6.75
C CYS A 151 -2.45 8.40 5.22
N LEU A 152 -3.12 7.47 4.53
CA LEU A 152 -3.04 7.36 3.07
C LEU A 152 -3.67 8.54 2.35
N ASP A 153 -4.81 9.05 2.84
CA ASP A 153 -5.53 10.20 2.26
C ASP A 153 -4.98 11.56 2.75
N ASP A 154 -3.84 11.59 3.45
CA ASP A 154 -3.37 12.85 4.05
C ASP A 154 -2.72 13.81 3.05
N ASP A 155 -3.27 15.03 3.01
CA ASP A 155 -2.69 16.21 2.39
C ASP A 155 -2.27 17.26 3.45
N GLY A 156 -2.24 16.85 4.73
CA GLY A 156 -1.63 17.51 5.89
C GLY A 156 -2.54 17.64 7.12
N ALA A 157 -3.86 17.66 6.92
CA ALA A 157 -4.82 17.90 8.00
C ALA A 157 -5.08 16.67 8.88
N ASN A 158 -4.92 15.45 8.36
CA ASN A 158 -5.12 14.23 9.16
C ASN A 158 -3.97 14.05 10.15
N THR A 159 -2.71 14.20 9.72
CA THR A 159 -1.53 14.13 10.60
C THR A 159 -1.63 15.12 11.76
N LEU A 160 -2.20 16.32 11.54
CA LEU A 160 -2.43 17.30 12.60
C LEU A 160 -3.37 16.76 13.71
N GLN A 161 -4.50 16.15 13.34
CA GLN A 161 -5.42 15.57 14.32
C GLN A 161 -4.80 14.36 15.03
N LEU A 162 -4.08 13.50 14.29
CA LEU A 162 -3.40 12.31 14.83
C LEU A 162 -2.30 12.67 15.84
N ASN A 163 -1.54 13.75 15.58
CA ASN A 163 -0.57 14.27 16.54
C ASN A 163 -1.27 14.85 17.79
N THR A 164 -2.41 15.54 17.65
CA THR A 164 -3.11 16.13 18.80
C THR A 164 -3.59 15.07 19.81
N VAL A 165 -4.10 13.94 19.32
CA VAL A 165 -4.57 12.84 20.20
C VAL A 165 -3.44 11.95 20.74
N GLY A 166 -2.21 12.10 20.26
CA GLY A 166 -1.10 11.22 20.64
C GLY A 166 -1.15 9.83 19.99
N ALA A 167 -1.52 9.78 18.70
CA ALA A 167 -1.61 8.52 17.96
C ALA A 167 -0.25 7.84 17.75
N TYR A 168 0.86 8.59 17.75
CA TYR A 168 2.21 8.03 17.66
C TYR A 168 2.57 7.26 18.94
N GLU A 169 2.23 7.83 20.08
CA GLU A 169 2.51 7.29 21.40
C GLU A 169 1.67 6.02 21.62
N TRP A 170 0.38 6.06 21.26
CA TRP A 170 -0.49 4.88 21.28
C TRP A 170 -0.02 3.76 20.34
N ILE A 171 0.36 4.07 19.09
CA ILE A 171 0.81 3.03 18.16
C ILE A 171 2.19 2.47 18.55
N HIS A 172 3.08 3.30 19.08
CA HIS A 172 4.35 2.86 19.66
C HIS A 172 4.13 1.88 20.82
N GLU A 173 3.17 2.14 21.71
CA GLU A 173 2.81 1.21 22.78
C GLU A 173 2.19 -0.09 22.25
N LEU A 174 1.30 -0.01 21.25
CA LEU A 174 0.72 -1.21 20.62
C LEU A 174 1.82 -2.09 19.99
N VAL A 175 2.73 -1.51 19.21
CA VAL A 175 3.84 -2.24 18.58
C VAL A 175 4.81 -2.80 19.61
N THR A 176 5.22 -2.00 20.60
CA THR A 176 6.23 -2.44 21.59
C THR A 176 5.71 -3.43 22.64
N LYS A 177 4.39 -3.53 22.83
CA LYS A 177 3.76 -4.42 23.83
C LYS A 177 2.99 -5.60 23.22
N ARG A 178 2.42 -5.49 22.00
CA ARG A 178 1.40 -6.43 21.46
C ARG A 178 1.71 -7.03 20.08
N LEU A 179 2.81 -6.64 19.40
CA LEU A 179 3.16 -7.19 18.07
C LEU A 179 3.34 -8.73 18.03
N TYR A 180 3.67 -9.32 19.19
CA TYR A 180 3.83 -10.77 19.40
C TYR A 180 2.57 -11.44 19.99
N ASP A 181 1.42 -10.78 19.99
CA ASP A 181 0.13 -11.42 20.31
C ASP A 181 -0.10 -12.64 19.40
N GLY A 182 -0.39 -13.81 20.00
CA GLY A 182 -0.56 -15.07 19.27
C GLY A 182 0.74 -15.71 18.75
N ALA A 183 1.91 -15.11 19.01
CA ALA A 183 3.18 -15.67 18.56
C ALA A 183 3.51 -17.02 19.23
N SER A 184 3.02 -17.29 20.45
CA SER A 184 3.15 -18.59 21.14
C SER A 184 2.75 -19.76 20.25
N ASP A 185 1.64 -19.60 19.55
CA ASP A 185 0.97 -20.66 18.78
C ASP A 185 1.64 -20.82 17.39
N ASN A 186 2.46 -19.84 17.02
CA ASN A 186 3.35 -19.80 15.86
C ASN A 186 4.83 -20.03 16.25
N GLY A 187 5.11 -20.71 17.38
CA GLY A 187 6.47 -21.09 17.79
C GLY A 187 7.34 -19.92 18.27
N GLY A 188 6.72 -18.83 18.72
CA GLY A 188 7.39 -17.58 19.09
C GLY A 188 7.59 -16.59 17.93
N TRP A 189 7.28 -16.97 16.69
CA TRP A 189 7.37 -16.07 15.54
C TRP A 189 6.19 -15.09 15.49
N PRO A 190 6.42 -13.77 15.31
CA PRO A 190 5.33 -12.80 15.23
C PRO A 190 4.48 -13.01 13.97
N LEU A 191 3.20 -12.64 14.02
CA LEU A 191 2.22 -12.95 12.97
C LEU A 191 2.21 -11.87 11.86
N ASP A 192 2.21 -12.29 10.59
CA ASP A 192 1.74 -11.44 9.47
C ASP A 192 0.21 -11.54 9.41
N ASN A 193 -0.45 -10.61 10.07
CA ASN A 193 -1.90 -10.48 10.08
C ASN A 193 -2.32 -9.02 9.85
N CYS A 194 -3.62 -8.81 9.68
CA CYS A 194 -4.21 -7.50 9.37
C CYS A 194 -3.83 -6.45 10.43
N LYS A 195 -4.19 -6.66 11.70
CA LYS A 195 -3.78 -5.84 12.86
C LYS A 195 -2.28 -5.48 12.88
N ASN A 196 -1.38 -6.46 12.84
CA ASN A 196 0.07 -6.23 12.93
C ASN A 196 0.60 -5.43 11.72
N SER A 197 0.11 -5.70 10.52
CA SER A 197 0.56 -4.97 9.32
C SER A 197 0.09 -3.51 9.37
N LEU A 198 -1.19 -3.27 9.64
CA LEU A 198 -1.72 -1.92 9.79
C LEU A 198 -1.01 -1.16 10.92
N ALA A 199 -0.67 -1.83 12.02
CA ALA A 199 0.06 -1.23 13.13
C ALA A 199 1.46 -0.75 12.71
N LEU A 200 2.26 -1.57 12.00
CA LEU A 200 3.55 -1.12 11.49
C LEU A 200 3.43 -0.03 10.42
N TRP A 201 2.39 -0.05 9.59
CA TRP A 201 2.17 0.98 8.56
C TRP A 201 1.71 2.33 9.13
N VAL A 202 0.86 2.33 10.16
CA VAL A 202 0.52 3.55 10.91
C VAL A 202 1.74 4.07 11.69
N PHE A 203 2.51 3.18 12.32
CA PHE A 203 3.74 3.56 13.03
C PHE A 203 4.81 4.14 12.09
N TRP A 204 4.96 3.58 10.88
CA TRP A 204 5.78 4.17 9.83
C TRP A 204 5.26 5.55 9.40
N SER A 205 3.96 5.66 9.08
CA SER A 205 3.35 6.90 8.57
C SER A 205 3.44 8.07 9.57
N LEU A 206 3.43 7.78 10.87
CA LEU A 206 3.58 8.78 11.95
C LEU A 206 5.03 8.96 12.44
N SER A 207 5.99 8.18 11.92
CA SER A 207 7.42 8.32 12.27
C SER A 207 8.01 9.56 11.61
N THR A 208 8.61 10.45 12.40
CA THR A 208 9.34 11.63 11.90
C THR A 208 10.83 11.56 12.30
N LYS A 209 11.64 12.44 11.71
CA LYS A 209 13.09 12.50 11.97
C LYS A 209 13.39 12.91 13.41
N GLU A 210 12.56 13.81 13.94
CA GLU A 210 12.58 14.32 15.31
C GLU A 210 12.21 13.21 16.29
N ARG A 211 11.13 12.46 16.02
CA ARG A 211 10.70 11.31 16.82
C ARG A 211 11.80 10.25 16.91
N ILE A 212 12.34 9.79 15.77
CA ILE A 212 13.40 8.76 15.73
C ILE A 212 14.72 9.25 16.37
N LEU A 213 15.03 10.54 16.31
CA LEU A 213 16.18 11.12 17.02
C LEU A 213 15.96 11.25 18.54
N SER A 214 14.71 11.44 18.98
CA SER A 214 14.36 11.56 20.40
C SER A 214 14.21 10.23 21.15
N GLU A 215 14.04 9.12 20.42
CA GLU A 215 13.97 7.77 20.99
C GLU A 215 15.27 7.40 21.76
N PRO A 216 15.18 6.86 22.99
CA PRO A 216 16.32 6.22 23.66
C PRO A 216 16.93 5.08 22.82
N GLU A 217 18.23 4.78 23.02
CA GLU A 217 18.93 3.76 22.24
C GLU A 217 18.39 2.36 22.52
N ASP A 218 18.11 2.03 23.79
CA ASP A 218 17.49 0.77 24.22
C ASP A 218 16.07 0.58 23.65
N VAL A 219 15.29 1.66 23.58
CA VAL A 219 13.96 1.66 22.95
C VAL A 219 14.07 1.43 21.45
N SER A 220 14.99 2.11 20.78
CA SER A 220 15.24 1.94 19.34
C SER A 220 15.71 0.51 18.99
N ASP A 221 16.59 -0.08 19.79
CA ASP A 221 17.08 -1.45 19.58
C ASP A 221 16.02 -2.50 19.94
N ARG A 222 15.19 -2.27 20.96
CA ARG A 222 13.99 -3.07 21.22
C ARG A 222 13.02 -3.05 20.03
N ILE A 223 12.75 -1.88 19.44
CA ILE A 223 11.89 -1.77 18.25
C ILE A 223 12.50 -2.53 17.07
N VAL A 224 13.81 -2.40 16.84
CA VAL A 224 14.51 -3.14 15.78
C VAL A 224 14.40 -4.65 15.97
N ASN A 225 14.66 -5.17 17.17
CA ASN A 225 14.59 -6.60 17.44
C ASN A 225 13.15 -7.16 17.30
N LEU A 226 12.13 -6.38 17.70
CA LEU A 226 10.71 -6.75 17.52
C LEU A 226 10.29 -6.86 16.04
N ILE A 227 10.86 -6.05 15.15
CA ILE A 227 10.52 -6.09 13.71
C ILE A 227 11.49 -6.94 12.87
N LEU A 228 12.61 -7.39 13.44
CA LEU A 228 13.68 -8.08 12.73
C LEU A 228 13.24 -9.33 11.96
N PRO A 229 12.32 -10.20 12.46
CA PRO A 229 11.82 -11.34 11.69
C PRO A 229 11.23 -10.93 10.33
N PHE A 230 10.39 -9.89 10.31
CA PHE A 230 9.77 -9.35 9.09
C PHE A 230 10.78 -8.67 8.13
N VAL A 231 11.96 -8.33 8.63
CA VAL A 231 13.06 -7.75 7.84
C VAL A 231 13.91 -8.84 7.19
N THR A 232 14.20 -9.92 7.91
CA THR A 232 15.28 -10.87 7.57
C THR A 232 14.84 -12.27 7.15
N ILE A 233 13.58 -12.67 7.39
CA ILE A 233 13.10 -14.05 7.19
C ILE A 233 11.99 -14.10 6.11
N PRO A 234 12.33 -13.90 4.81
CA PRO A 234 11.32 -13.78 3.75
C PRO A 234 10.61 -15.09 3.40
N PHE A 235 11.18 -16.24 3.78
CA PHE A 235 10.51 -17.54 3.71
C PHE A 235 9.47 -17.78 4.82
N ARG A 236 9.31 -16.84 5.76
CA ARG A 236 8.12 -16.73 6.62
C ARG A 236 7.23 -15.53 6.29
N TYR A 237 7.76 -14.48 5.67
CA TYR A 237 7.06 -13.20 5.51
C TYR A 237 7.18 -12.62 4.09
N ALA A 238 6.06 -12.52 3.38
CA ALA A 238 6.04 -12.08 1.99
C ALA A 238 6.49 -10.62 1.82
N MET A 239 7.38 -10.37 0.84
CA MET A 239 7.78 -9.02 0.41
C MET A 239 7.02 -8.55 -0.86
N ALA A 240 6.05 -9.34 -1.35
CA ALA A 240 5.27 -9.01 -2.55
C ALA A 240 3.80 -9.45 -2.45
N PHE A 241 2.93 -8.80 -3.24
CA PHE A 241 1.50 -9.15 -3.32
C PHE A 241 1.26 -10.48 -4.06
N ALA A 242 2.14 -10.80 -5.01
CA ALA A 242 2.33 -12.12 -5.60
C ALA A 242 3.82 -12.49 -5.52
N PRO A 243 4.19 -13.77 -5.31
CA PRO A 243 5.59 -14.21 -5.33
C PRO A 243 6.43 -13.70 -6.50
N PRO A 244 7.74 -13.49 -6.32
CA PRO A 244 8.57 -12.86 -7.35
C PRO A 244 8.82 -13.74 -8.57
N ASN A 245 8.70 -15.07 -8.47
CA ASN A 245 8.93 -15.99 -9.58
C ASN A 245 7.91 -15.88 -10.73
N HIS A 246 6.74 -15.25 -10.49
CA HIS A 246 5.74 -14.96 -11.52
C HIS A 246 5.82 -13.53 -12.05
N PHE A 247 5.81 -13.37 -13.37
CA PHE A 247 5.67 -12.08 -14.05
C PHE A 247 4.24 -11.86 -14.56
N THR A 248 3.66 -12.88 -15.19
CA THR A 248 2.34 -12.82 -15.83
C THR A 248 1.25 -13.21 -14.83
N LEU A 249 0.27 -12.33 -14.63
CA LEU A 249 -0.76 -12.45 -13.59
C LEU A 249 -2.14 -11.90 -14.05
N PRO A 250 -3.28 -12.48 -13.61
CA PRO A 250 -3.42 -13.52 -12.58
C PRO A 250 -2.90 -14.89 -13.02
N LEU A 251 -2.73 -15.78 -12.05
CA LEU A 251 -2.48 -17.19 -12.28
C LEU A 251 -3.76 -17.83 -12.81
N VAL A 252 -3.65 -18.65 -13.87
CA VAL A 252 -4.79 -19.27 -14.53
C VAL A 252 -5.26 -20.47 -13.72
N SER A 253 -6.46 -20.39 -13.16
CA SER A 253 -7.13 -21.54 -12.57
C SER A 253 -7.59 -22.49 -13.68
N GLN A 254 -6.83 -23.55 -13.95
CA GLN A 254 -7.30 -24.69 -14.74
C GLN A 254 -8.55 -25.28 -14.05
N SER A 255 -9.73 -25.08 -14.64
CA SER A 255 -11.02 -25.45 -14.05
C SER A 255 -12.00 -26.07 -15.05
N ALA A 256 -11.47 -26.69 -16.11
CA ALA A 256 -12.26 -27.34 -17.16
C ALA A 256 -12.33 -28.87 -16.96
N ASP A 257 -11.18 -29.54 -16.81
CA ASP A 257 -11.08 -30.94 -17.24
C ASP A 257 -11.24 -32.00 -16.13
N PHE A 258 -11.17 -31.61 -14.85
CA PHE A 258 -11.28 -32.53 -13.71
C PHE A 258 -12.73 -32.70 -13.18
N SER A 259 -13.71 -32.88 -14.07
CA SER A 259 -15.11 -33.12 -13.68
C SER A 259 -15.43 -34.59 -13.33
N ASN A 260 -14.54 -35.53 -13.65
CA ASN A 260 -14.76 -36.97 -13.50
C ASN A 260 -13.79 -37.61 -12.47
N ALA A 261 -14.18 -37.69 -11.20
CA ALA A 261 -13.77 -38.75 -10.27
C ALA A 261 -14.55 -38.66 -8.93
N ASN A 262 -15.06 -39.78 -8.42
CA ASN A 262 -15.74 -39.83 -7.11
C ASN A 262 -14.73 -39.97 -5.96
N ALA A 263 -14.28 -38.86 -5.35
CA ALA A 263 -13.39 -38.89 -4.18
C ALA A 263 -13.86 -37.97 -3.03
N SER A 264 -14.40 -38.57 -1.97
CA SER A 264 -15.02 -37.84 -0.85
C SER A 264 -14.03 -37.47 0.28
N ALA A 265 -13.25 -36.38 0.13
CA ALA A 265 -12.32 -35.95 1.19
C ALA A 265 -12.11 -34.41 1.32
N ARG A 266 -12.88 -33.81 2.25
CA ARG A 266 -12.63 -32.69 3.20
C ARG A 266 -11.54 -31.60 2.97
N ILE A 267 -10.95 -31.40 1.79
CA ILE A 267 -10.00 -30.30 1.52
C ILE A 267 -10.65 -29.28 0.57
N PRO A 268 -10.67 -27.97 0.89
CA PRO A 268 -11.20 -26.94 -0.01
C PRO A 268 -10.51 -26.94 -1.39
N PHE A 269 -11.29 -26.71 -2.44
CA PHE A 269 -10.82 -26.72 -3.83
C PHE A 269 -9.62 -25.79 -4.08
N ARG A 270 -9.55 -24.66 -3.35
CA ARG A 270 -8.48 -23.65 -3.45
C ARG A 270 -7.14 -24.13 -2.92
N THR A 271 -7.12 -24.94 -1.86
CA THR A 271 -5.86 -25.40 -1.23
C THR A 271 -5.06 -26.26 -2.20
N ARG A 272 -5.72 -27.06 -3.04
CA ARG A 272 -5.08 -27.91 -4.05
C ARG A 272 -4.19 -27.11 -5.02
N GLN A 273 -4.63 -25.95 -5.50
CA GLN A 273 -3.84 -25.12 -6.41
C GLN A 273 -2.61 -24.50 -5.74
N THR A 274 -2.71 -24.07 -4.48
CA THR A 274 -1.53 -23.58 -3.73
C THR A 274 -0.51 -24.68 -3.43
N HIS A 275 -0.92 -25.95 -3.34
CA HIS A 275 0.01 -27.09 -3.16
C HIS A 275 0.77 -27.46 -4.45
N LEU A 276 0.29 -27.08 -5.63
CA LEU A 276 0.99 -27.33 -6.90
C LEU A 276 2.09 -26.29 -7.19
N LEU A 277 1.96 -25.09 -6.64
CA LEU A 277 2.85 -23.95 -6.91
C LEU A 277 3.64 -23.48 -5.68
N SER A 278 3.66 -24.26 -4.59
CA SER A 278 4.48 -24.03 -3.40
C SER A 278 5.00 -25.35 -2.81
N VAL A 279 6.30 -25.44 -2.54
CA VAL A 279 6.92 -26.53 -1.77
C VAL A 279 6.63 -26.34 -0.28
N LEU A 280 6.34 -27.43 0.44
CA LEU A 280 6.16 -27.39 1.89
C LEU A 280 7.52 -27.39 2.61
N THR A 281 7.74 -26.39 3.47
CA THR A 281 8.97 -26.23 4.27
C THR A 281 8.66 -26.31 5.77
N PRO A 282 9.65 -26.51 6.65
CA PRO A 282 9.47 -26.42 8.11
C PRO A 282 8.93 -25.06 8.62
N HIS A 283 8.89 -24.05 7.75
CA HIS A 283 8.40 -22.70 8.05
C HIS A 283 7.03 -22.38 7.41
N GLY A 284 6.48 -23.27 6.60
CA GLY A 284 5.24 -23.06 5.82
C GLY A 284 5.45 -23.33 4.32
N PRO A 285 4.42 -23.14 3.48
CA PRO A 285 4.55 -23.22 2.03
C PRO A 285 5.41 -22.07 1.49
N PHE A 286 6.31 -22.38 0.55
CA PHE A 286 7.14 -21.40 -0.16
C PHE A 286 7.09 -21.67 -1.68
N PRO A 287 7.01 -20.65 -2.56
CA PRO A 287 6.87 -19.22 -2.26
C PRO A 287 5.55 -18.85 -1.55
N ILE A 288 5.54 -17.70 -0.88
CA ILE A 288 4.39 -17.31 -0.03
C ILE A 288 3.33 -16.59 -0.87
N TYR A 289 2.31 -17.32 -1.29
CA TYR A 289 1.08 -16.73 -1.84
C TYR A 289 0.22 -16.19 -0.70
N ARG A 290 -0.17 -14.91 -0.77
CA ARG A 290 -1.06 -14.31 0.24
C ARG A 290 -2.47 -14.90 0.12
N SER A 291 -3.11 -15.15 1.27
CA SER A 291 -4.43 -15.81 1.35
C SER A 291 -5.50 -15.10 0.53
N THR A 292 -6.42 -15.87 -0.07
CA THR A 292 -7.55 -15.37 -0.86
C THR A 292 -8.71 -14.82 -0.04
N ASP A 293 -8.68 -15.01 1.28
CA ASP A 293 -9.87 -14.97 2.13
C ASP A 293 -9.79 -13.87 3.21
N PRO A 294 -10.86 -13.06 3.35
CA PRO A 294 -11.53 -12.38 2.27
C PRO A 294 -10.78 -11.08 1.89
N ILE A 295 -11.01 -10.59 0.67
CA ILE A 295 -10.76 -9.17 0.37
C ILE A 295 -11.70 -8.36 1.27
N TRP A 296 -11.16 -7.64 2.27
CA TRP A 296 -11.95 -7.05 3.35
C TRP A 296 -12.92 -6.01 2.80
N LEU A 297 -14.17 -6.06 3.27
CA LEU A 297 -15.23 -5.12 2.92
C LEU A 297 -15.22 -3.90 3.86
N GLN A 298 -14.11 -3.16 3.87
CA GLN A 298 -13.87 -2.07 4.81
C GLN A 298 -14.80 -0.88 4.59
N VAL A 299 -15.24 -0.25 5.69
CA VAL A 299 -16.21 0.86 5.67
C VAL A 299 -15.49 2.19 5.43
N TYR A 300 -15.48 2.61 4.17
CA TYR A 300 -14.86 3.86 3.73
C TYR A 300 -15.94 4.79 3.15
N PHE A 301 -16.20 5.94 3.78
CA PHE A 301 -17.31 6.83 3.43
C PHE A 301 -18.68 6.11 3.35
N THR A 302 -18.91 5.12 4.24
CA THR A 302 -20.09 4.20 4.25
C THR A 302 -20.20 3.22 3.08
N ARG A 303 -19.28 3.26 2.12
CA ARG A 303 -19.15 2.24 1.08
C ARG A 303 -18.30 1.11 1.64
N ARG A 304 -18.70 -0.13 1.40
CA ARG A 304 -17.87 -1.30 1.67
C ARG A 304 -16.93 -1.48 0.48
N ILE A 305 -15.68 -1.05 0.62
CA ILE A 305 -14.66 -1.21 -0.42
C ILE A 305 -13.95 -2.55 -0.24
N GLU A 306 -13.79 -3.29 -1.33
CA GLU A 306 -12.87 -4.43 -1.40
C GLU A 306 -11.42 -3.91 -1.32
N ILE A 307 -10.69 -4.28 -0.25
CA ILE A 307 -9.29 -3.90 -0.02
C ILE A 307 -8.51 -5.02 0.70
N THR A 308 -7.22 -5.20 0.39
CA THR A 308 -6.30 -6.07 1.15
C THR A 308 -5.42 -5.24 2.10
N TRP A 309 -4.90 -5.86 3.17
CA TRP A 309 -3.97 -5.18 4.07
C TRP A 309 -2.57 -5.06 3.44
N PRO A 310 -1.79 -4.01 3.75
CA PRO A 310 -0.47 -3.80 3.17
C PRO A 310 0.53 -4.88 3.59
N LEU A 311 1.71 -4.88 2.95
CA LEU A 311 2.78 -5.83 3.24
C LEU A 311 3.52 -5.43 4.54
N ILE A 312 3.43 -6.25 5.59
CA ILE A 312 4.03 -5.95 6.90
C ILE A 312 5.56 -5.76 6.81
N THR A 313 6.20 -6.54 5.95
CA THR A 313 7.64 -6.54 5.67
C THR A 313 8.15 -5.23 5.11
N ALA A 314 7.35 -4.51 4.31
CA ALA A 314 7.72 -3.23 3.73
C ALA A 314 7.82 -2.14 4.82
N ALA A 315 6.82 -2.03 5.70
CA ALA A 315 6.86 -1.12 6.84
C ALA A 315 7.95 -1.51 7.85
N ALA A 316 8.11 -2.81 8.14
CA ALA A 316 9.19 -3.30 8.99
C ALA A 316 10.57 -2.89 8.47
N LYS A 317 10.83 -3.02 7.16
CA LYS A 317 12.11 -2.62 6.54
C LYS A 317 12.32 -1.11 6.60
N LEU A 318 11.28 -0.30 6.33
CA LEU A 318 11.34 1.15 6.46
C LEU A 318 11.64 1.60 7.90
N LEU A 319 10.93 1.06 8.88
CA LEU A 319 11.14 1.31 10.31
C LEU A 319 12.53 0.85 10.80
N TYR A 320 13.02 -0.28 10.30
CA TYR A 320 14.34 -0.85 10.59
C TYR A 320 15.46 0.03 10.03
N PHE A 321 15.44 0.31 8.73
CA PHE A 321 16.50 1.09 8.09
C PHE A 321 16.50 2.53 8.64
N ALA A 322 15.33 3.14 8.86
CA ALA A 322 15.28 4.47 9.48
C ALA A 322 15.92 4.50 10.88
N ARG A 323 15.75 3.48 11.73
CA ARG A 323 16.44 3.41 13.03
C ARG A 323 17.91 3.07 12.90
N ARG A 324 18.29 2.19 11.97
CA ARG A 324 19.70 1.83 11.72
C ARG A 324 20.49 2.91 10.96
N GLU A 325 19.82 3.92 10.39
CA GLU A 325 20.42 5.16 9.90
C GLU A 325 20.65 6.22 10.99
N ARG A 326 20.21 6.03 12.24
CA ARG A 326 20.63 6.88 13.39
C ARG A 326 22.14 6.87 13.57
N TYR A 327 22.73 5.68 13.46
CA TYR A 327 24.16 5.45 13.64
C TYR A 327 24.93 5.70 12.34
N ALA A 328 26.06 6.41 12.43
CA ALA A 328 26.96 6.61 11.30
C ALA A 328 27.77 5.34 11.02
N LEU A 329 28.14 5.10 9.75
CA LEU A 329 29.17 4.11 9.42
C LEU A 329 30.52 4.60 9.95
N GLY A 330 31.22 3.74 10.69
CA GLY A 330 32.48 4.06 11.36
C GLY A 330 33.59 4.44 10.37
N MET A 331 34.37 5.46 10.72
CA MET A 331 35.52 5.90 9.93
C MET A 331 36.74 5.03 10.25
N ILE A 332 37.40 4.48 9.23
CA ILE A 332 38.65 3.73 9.38
C ILE A 332 39.82 4.66 9.01
N PRO A 333 40.67 5.10 9.96
CA PRO A 333 41.67 6.15 9.72
C PRO A 333 42.77 5.79 8.71
N THR A 334 42.98 4.51 8.42
CA THR A 334 44.00 4.03 7.47
C THR A 334 43.57 4.13 6.01
N LEU A 335 42.27 4.28 5.73
CA LEU A 335 41.74 4.46 4.37
C LEU A 335 42.28 5.73 3.73
N PRO A 336 42.41 5.79 2.39
CA PRO A 336 42.74 7.03 1.71
C PRO A 336 41.68 8.10 1.94
N ARG A 337 42.09 9.36 2.03
CA ARG A 337 41.19 10.49 2.31
C ARG A 337 40.13 10.65 1.23
N ASP A 338 40.56 10.57 -0.02
CA ASP A 338 39.76 10.76 -1.22
C ASP A 338 40.33 9.91 -2.39
N ARG A 339 39.72 10.04 -3.57
CA ARG A 339 40.11 9.33 -4.80
C ARG A 339 41.53 9.66 -5.27
N THR A 340 41.99 10.89 -5.09
CA THR A 340 43.35 11.31 -5.49
C THR A 340 44.39 10.71 -4.55
N ASP A 341 44.14 10.73 -3.24
CA ASP A 341 44.96 10.07 -2.22
C ASP A 341 45.02 8.54 -2.46
N ALA A 342 43.91 7.92 -2.84
CA ALA A 342 43.84 6.49 -3.19
C ALA A 342 44.73 6.15 -4.41
N ILE A 343 44.62 6.91 -5.50
CA ILE A 343 45.42 6.72 -6.72
C ILE A 343 46.91 6.93 -6.43
N GLN A 344 47.29 7.98 -5.68
CA GLN A 344 48.68 8.22 -5.28
C GLN A 344 49.26 7.07 -4.44
N ARG A 345 48.45 6.50 -3.54
CA ARG A 345 48.81 5.34 -2.70
C ARG A 345 48.67 3.99 -3.42
N ARG A 346 48.23 3.97 -4.69
CA ARG A 346 47.90 2.77 -5.49
C ARG A 346 46.90 1.83 -4.79
N MET A 347 45.94 2.41 -4.07
CA MET A 347 44.87 1.69 -3.37
C MET A 347 43.54 1.81 -4.14
N THR A 348 42.73 0.76 -4.08
CA THR A 348 41.36 0.72 -4.63
C THR A 348 40.34 0.51 -3.51
N GLY A 349 39.04 0.68 -3.82
CA GLY A 349 37.96 0.53 -2.84
C GLY A 349 37.61 1.83 -2.10
N VAL A 350 37.11 1.68 -0.87
CA VAL A 350 36.48 2.75 -0.08
C VAL A 350 37.50 3.79 0.40
N THR A 351 37.13 5.07 0.32
CA THR A 351 37.85 6.22 0.86
C THR A 351 37.07 6.88 2.00
N GLN A 352 37.73 7.72 2.80
CA GLN A 352 37.07 8.48 3.87
C GLN A 352 35.96 9.39 3.30
N ALA A 353 36.17 9.98 2.11
CA ALA A 353 35.17 10.77 1.40
C ALA A 353 33.87 10.00 1.09
N ASP A 354 33.95 8.72 0.70
CA ASP A 354 32.76 7.89 0.44
C ASP A 354 31.95 7.63 1.72
N ILE A 355 32.65 7.41 2.84
CA ILE A 355 32.05 7.22 4.16
C ILE A 355 31.40 8.53 4.66
N ILE A 356 32.01 9.69 4.39
CA ILE A 356 31.43 11.00 4.67
C ILE A 356 30.15 11.21 3.85
N GLU A 357 30.14 10.89 2.55
CA GLU A 357 28.96 11.00 1.70
C GLU A 357 27.79 10.17 2.22
N ILE A 358 27.97 8.86 2.45
CA ILE A 358 26.85 8.01 2.89
C ILE A 358 26.40 8.30 4.33
N ASN A 359 27.25 8.94 5.14
CA ASN A 359 26.86 9.44 6.47
C ASN A 359 26.15 10.80 6.40
N ARG A 360 26.39 11.60 5.35
CA ARG A 360 25.63 12.81 5.03
C ARG A 360 24.25 12.47 4.47
N ASN A 361 24.17 11.49 3.56
CA ASN A 361 22.96 11.13 2.81
C ASN A 361 21.91 10.33 3.63
N ARG A 362 21.98 10.30 4.96
CA ARG A 362 21.05 9.54 5.83
C ARG A 362 19.72 10.29 5.95
N TRP A 363 18.59 9.58 5.89
CA TRP A 363 17.24 10.14 5.87
C TRP A 363 17.00 11.28 4.85
N GLY A 364 17.40 11.10 3.59
CA GLY A 364 17.32 12.16 2.57
C GLY A 364 18.33 13.30 2.78
N GLY A 365 19.27 13.14 3.71
CA GLY A 365 20.31 14.12 4.01
C GLY A 365 19.83 15.39 4.72
N PRO A 366 20.59 16.50 4.62
CA PRO A 366 20.25 17.77 5.27
C PRO A 366 19.03 18.48 4.67
N ASN A 367 18.67 18.17 3.43
CA ASN A 367 17.69 18.88 2.61
C ASN A 367 16.52 18.01 2.11
N GLY A 368 16.47 16.73 2.50
CA GLY A 368 15.48 15.75 2.01
C GLY A 368 15.69 15.28 0.57
N LYS A 369 16.69 15.83 -0.15
CA LYS A 369 17.00 15.51 -1.55
C LYS A 369 17.87 14.26 -1.71
N ASP A 370 18.79 14.00 -0.79
CA ASP A 370 19.81 12.94 -0.90
C ASP A 370 19.22 11.51 -0.79
N GLY A 371 20.05 10.47 -0.64
CA GLY A 371 19.62 9.06 -0.55
C GLY A 371 19.09 8.61 0.83
N GLY A 372 19.37 7.35 1.18
CA GLY A 372 19.02 6.76 2.49
C GLY A 372 17.56 6.32 2.59
N THR A 373 16.98 6.36 3.79
CA THR A 373 15.55 6.06 4.03
C THR A 373 14.75 7.34 4.23
N LYS A 374 14.05 7.82 3.20
CA LYS A 374 13.24 9.04 3.27
C LYS A 374 11.98 8.81 4.10
N LEU A 375 11.88 9.52 5.21
CA LEU A 375 10.72 9.51 6.09
C LEU A 375 9.49 10.18 5.42
N PRO A 376 8.27 9.95 5.95
CA PRO A 376 7.07 10.71 5.58
C PRO A 376 7.27 12.22 5.78
N ASP A 377 6.56 13.04 4.99
CA ASP A 377 6.62 14.50 5.14
C ASP A 377 5.71 14.98 6.26
N THR A 378 6.24 15.75 7.20
CA THR A 378 5.44 16.55 8.13
C THR A 378 4.89 17.78 7.42
N VAL A 379 3.80 17.61 6.68
CA VAL A 379 3.09 18.71 6.01
C VAL A 379 2.59 19.71 7.06
N THR A 380 3.20 20.89 7.10
CA THR A 380 3.11 21.84 8.22
C THR A 380 2.74 23.26 7.79
N SER A 381 2.42 23.49 6.52
CA SER A 381 1.95 24.77 5.99
C SER A 381 0.49 25.04 6.36
N VAL A 382 0.25 25.41 7.62
CA VAL A 382 -1.01 25.94 8.11
C VAL A 382 -1.11 27.42 7.76
N GLY A 383 -2.03 27.79 6.86
CA GLY A 383 -2.42 29.17 6.60
C GLY A 383 -3.56 29.63 7.52
N PRO A 384 -3.93 30.92 7.50
CA PRO A 384 -5.07 31.44 8.26
C PRO A 384 -6.41 30.79 7.88
N ASP A 385 -6.53 30.34 6.63
CA ASP A 385 -7.72 29.66 6.11
C ASP A 385 -7.75 28.15 6.40
N GLY A 386 -6.69 27.59 7.00
CA GLY A 386 -6.49 26.15 7.21
C GLY A 386 -5.26 25.61 6.48
N ILE A 387 -5.24 24.30 6.22
CA ILE A 387 -4.11 23.63 5.54
C ILE A 387 -4.29 23.68 4.03
N ASP A 388 -3.24 24.06 3.31
CA ASP A 388 -3.26 24.16 1.85
C ASP A 388 -3.08 22.78 1.18
N GLU A 389 -4.18 22.05 1.01
CA GLU A 389 -4.21 20.75 0.31
C GLU A 389 -3.70 20.81 -1.15
N ARG A 390 -3.41 21.99 -1.76
CA ARG A 390 -2.93 22.11 -3.16
C ARG A 390 -1.70 21.26 -3.47
N LEU A 391 -0.79 21.10 -2.50
CA LEU A 391 0.42 20.27 -2.63
C LEU A 391 0.09 18.79 -2.90
N GLN A 392 -1.08 18.32 -2.43
CA GLN A 392 -1.60 16.97 -2.65
C GLN A 392 -0.58 15.87 -2.30
N ALA A 393 0.05 15.96 -1.12
CA ALA A 393 1.09 15.04 -0.66
C ALA A 393 0.66 13.56 -0.72
N SER A 394 -0.63 13.28 -0.50
CA SER A 394 -1.24 11.96 -0.68
C SER A 394 -0.94 11.31 -2.05
N ARG A 395 -0.69 12.10 -3.11
CA ARG A 395 -0.35 11.58 -4.47
C ARG A 395 0.82 10.61 -4.45
N LEU A 396 1.77 10.80 -3.55
CA LEU A 396 2.91 9.90 -3.36
C LEU A 396 2.49 8.45 -3.03
N TYR A 397 1.32 8.28 -2.43
CA TYR A 397 0.73 6.99 -2.04
C TYR A 397 -0.42 6.53 -2.95
N ASP A 398 -0.69 7.20 -4.08
CA ASP A 398 -1.77 6.78 -4.98
C ASP A 398 -1.50 5.37 -5.55
N ALA A 399 -0.24 5.05 -5.88
CA ALA A 399 0.17 3.73 -6.32
C ALA A 399 0.05 2.66 -5.21
N ASP A 400 0.40 3.00 -3.96
CA ASP A 400 0.23 2.13 -2.81
C ASP A 400 -1.27 1.82 -2.57
N TRP A 401 -2.13 2.85 -2.57
CA TRP A 401 -3.59 2.69 -2.48
C TRP A 401 -4.14 1.75 -3.56
N TYR A 402 -3.73 1.92 -4.82
CA TYR A 402 -4.23 1.08 -5.89
C TYR A 402 -3.73 -0.37 -5.79
N ARG A 403 -2.53 -0.63 -5.24
CA ARG A 403 -2.12 -2.02 -4.92
C ARG A 403 -3.05 -2.66 -3.89
N LEU A 404 -3.38 -1.94 -2.81
CA LEU A 404 -4.32 -2.46 -1.79
C LEU A 404 -5.72 -2.74 -2.35
N ARG A 405 -6.16 -1.96 -3.35
CA ARG A 405 -7.48 -2.11 -3.99
C ARG A 405 -7.55 -3.15 -5.11
N LEU A 406 -6.43 -3.46 -5.78
CA LEU A 406 -6.42 -4.26 -7.02
C LEU A 406 -5.61 -5.56 -6.92
N CYS A 407 -4.63 -5.64 -6.02
CA CYS A 407 -3.63 -6.72 -5.97
C CYS A 407 -3.85 -7.68 -4.79
N GLY A 408 -5.11 -7.86 -4.38
CA GLY A 408 -5.48 -8.65 -3.19
C GLY A 408 -5.62 -10.15 -3.41
N ASN A 409 -5.75 -10.63 -4.66
CA ASN A 409 -5.92 -12.06 -4.96
C ASN A 409 -5.32 -12.39 -6.34
N VAL A 410 -4.29 -13.24 -6.36
CA VAL A 410 -3.53 -13.61 -7.56
C VAL A 410 -4.25 -14.60 -8.48
N TRP A 411 -5.24 -15.33 -7.97
CA TRP A 411 -5.98 -16.41 -8.66
C TRP A 411 -7.29 -15.94 -9.30
N ASN A 412 -7.66 -14.67 -9.10
CA ASN A 412 -8.95 -14.14 -9.52
C ASN A 412 -9.00 -13.89 -11.03
N ASN A 413 -9.20 -14.96 -11.81
CA ASN A 413 -9.55 -14.89 -13.23
C ASN A 413 -11.08 -14.90 -13.46
N SER A 414 -11.91 -14.47 -12.49
CA SER A 414 -13.38 -14.35 -12.66
C SER A 414 -13.80 -13.20 -13.60
N HIS A 415 -12.91 -12.82 -14.52
CA HIS A 415 -12.99 -11.65 -15.39
C HIS A 415 -12.72 -12.05 -16.85
N GLY A 416 -11.74 -12.92 -17.12
CA GLY A 416 -11.40 -13.45 -18.45
C GLY A 416 -10.24 -12.71 -19.14
N ASP A 417 -9.78 -13.25 -20.28
CA ASP A 417 -8.55 -12.76 -20.93
C ASP A 417 -8.73 -11.42 -21.67
N ASP A 418 -9.93 -11.15 -22.21
CA ASP A 418 -10.36 -9.83 -22.71
C ASP A 418 -10.33 -8.70 -21.64
N ASP A 419 -10.08 -9.07 -20.38
CA ASP A 419 -10.60 -8.38 -19.21
C ASP A 419 -9.50 -7.82 -18.30
N GLU A 420 -8.23 -7.81 -18.74
CA GLU A 420 -7.09 -7.23 -18.01
C GLU A 420 -7.25 -5.72 -17.76
N ILE A 421 -7.86 -4.99 -18.69
CA ILE A 421 -8.28 -3.58 -18.47
C ILE A 421 -9.56 -3.51 -17.64
N TRP A 422 -10.49 -4.44 -17.82
CA TRP A 422 -11.71 -4.52 -17.02
C TRP A 422 -11.43 -4.86 -15.55
N ARG A 423 -10.30 -5.48 -15.20
CA ARG A 423 -9.74 -5.58 -13.84
C ARG A 423 -9.70 -4.22 -13.12
N ARG A 424 -9.55 -3.13 -13.89
CA ARG A 424 -9.54 -1.74 -13.41
C ARG A 424 -10.88 -0.99 -13.61
N VAL A 425 -11.97 -1.69 -13.96
CA VAL A 425 -13.31 -1.14 -14.27
C VAL A 425 -14.47 -1.93 -13.61
N LYS A 426 -14.39 -3.27 -13.51
CA LYS A 426 -15.44 -4.16 -12.97
C LYS A 426 -15.69 -3.97 -11.47
N LEU A 427 -14.73 -3.47 -10.69
CA LEU A 427 -14.93 -3.10 -9.28
C LEU A 427 -16.01 -2.01 -9.07
N GLY A 428 -16.41 -1.29 -10.13
CA GLY A 428 -17.57 -0.40 -10.12
C GLY A 428 -18.87 -0.97 -10.73
N LYS A 429 -18.85 -2.21 -11.26
CA LYS A 429 -20.03 -2.85 -11.85
C LYS A 429 -20.94 -3.54 -10.82
N ASN A 430 -20.38 -4.01 -9.70
CA ASN A 430 -21.07 -4.88 -8.72
C ASN A 430 -21.53 -4.13 -7.45
N MET A 431 -21.01 -2.93 -7.15
CA MET A 431 -21.52 -2.11 -6.05
C MET A 431 -22.84 -1.41 -6.44
N LEU A 432 -23.94 -2.10 -6.18
CA LEU A 432 -25.31 -1.59 -6.32
C LEU A 432 -25.79 -0.97 -5.01
N VAL A 433 -25.98 0.35 -4.98
CA VAL A 433 -26.60 1.03 -3.83
C VAL A 433 -28.09 1.20 -4.09
N ARG A 434 -28.90 0.39 -3.39
CA ARG A 434 -30.37 0.46 -3.40
C ARG A 434 -30.85 1.65 -2.58
N ARG A 435 -31.65 2.55 -3.17
CA ARG A 435 -32.09 3.80 -2.54
C ARG A 435 -33.53 4.14 -2.95
N GLY A 436 -34.50 3.67 -2.15
CA GLY A 436 -35.91 3.75 -2.50
C GLY A 436 -36.27 2.79 -3.64
N SER A 437 -37.01 3.28 -4.63
CA SER A 437 -37.36 2.55 -5.86
C SER A 437 -36.18 2.37 -6.83
N GLY A 438 -35.13 3.20 -6.73
CA GLY A 438 -33.98 3.17 -7.63
C GLY A 438 -32.77 2.39 -7.09
N THR A 439 -31.94 1.89 -8.00
CA THR A 439 -30.64 1.27 -7.70
C THR A 439 -29.54 1.98 -8.49
N ARG A 440 -28.61 2.66 -7.81
CA ARG A 440 -27.52 3.40 -8.47
C ARG A 440 -26.24 2.55 -8.48
N ARG A 441 -25.59 2.50 -9.65
CA ARG A 441 -24.37 1.71 -9.92
C ARG A 441 -23.13 2.60 -9.78
N LEU A 442 -22.22 2.28 -8.86
CA LEU A 442 -21.12 3.16 -8.48
C LEU A 442 -19.79 2.82 -9.20
N LYS A 443 -19.49 3.54 -10.29
CA LYS A 443 -18.21 3.45 -11.01
C LYS A 443 -17.08 4.08 -10.18
N PHE A 444 -16.05 3.31 -9.82
CA PHE A 444 -14.79 3.82 -9.26
C PHE A 444 -13.84 4.27 -10.37
N ARG A 445 -12.90 5.17 -10.06
CA ARG A 445 -11.86 5.62 -11.00
C ARG A 445 -10.77 4.55 -11.18
N ARG A 446 -10.33 4.33 -12.43
CA ARG A 446 -9.17 3.49 -12.77
C ARG A 446 -7.90 4.11 -12.19
N GLY A 447 -7.04 3.28 -11.61
CA GLY A 447 -5.73 3.67 -11.11
C GLY A 447 -4.56 2.96 -11.78
N ASP A 448 -3.36 3.35 -11.37
CA ASP A 448 -2.08 2.74 -11.73
C ASP A 448 -1.33 2.34 -10.45
N VAL A 449 -0.79 1.12 -10.44
CA VAL A 449 -0.07 0.49 -9.33
C VAL A 449 1.44 0.84 -9.30
N TYR A 450 1.90 1.53 -10.35
CA TYR A 450 3.26 2.01 -10.55
C TYR A 450 3.20 3.39 -11.23
N THR A 451 4.10 4.30 -10.85
CA THR A 451 4.20 5.64 -11.45
C THR A 451 5.32 5.65 -12.48
N LEU A 452 4.98 5.80 -13.77
CA LEU A 452 5.96 5.94 -14.84
C LEU A 452 6.91 7.13 -14.58
N GLY A 453 8.22 6.92 -14.75
CA GLY A 453 9.26 7.92 -14.52
C GLY A 453 9.77 7.95 -13.07
N SER A 454 9.19 7.15 -12.17
CA SER A 454 9.58 7.15 -10.77
C SER A 454 10.96 6.52 -10.55
N LEU A 455 11.30 5.43 -11.24
CA LEU A 455 12.62 4.78 -11.16
C LEU A 455 13.77 5.58 -11.80
N THR A 456 13.50 6.37 -12.84
CA THR A 456 14.56 7.04 -13.63
C THR A 456 15.35 8.05 -12.81
N GLY A 457 16.63 7.80 -12.55
CA GLY A 457 17.55 8.63 -11.74
C GLY A 457 18.50 7.81 -10.87
N LEU A 458 19.28 8.50 -10.03
CA LEU A 458 20.15 7.85 -9.04
C LEU A 458 19.39 7.44 -7.77
N TRP A 459 19.45 6.17 -7.40
CA TRP A 459 18.99 5.63 -6.12
C TRP A 459 20.18 5.33 -5.23
N ALA A 460 20.11 5.75 -3.97
CA ALA A 460 21.17 5.53 -2.99
C ALA A 460 20.60 5.10 -1.63
N GLY A 461 21.26 4.16 -0.96
CA GLY A 461 20.83 3.64 0.33
C GLY A 461 21.63 2.42 0.78
N ARG A 462 20.96 1.44 1.37
CA ARG A 462 21.59 0.29 2.04
C ARG A 462 20.85 -1.02 1.76
N MET A 463 21.61 -2.11 1.70
CA MET A 463 21.12 -3.49 1.76
C MET A 463 21.68 -4.21 2.99
N LEU A 464 20.98 -5.25 3.45
CA LEU A 464 21.49 -6.22 4.41
C LEU A 464 22.03 -7.44 3.67
N ILE A 465 23.16 -7.96 4.16
CA ILE A 465 23.66 -9.30 3.83
C ILE A 465 23.69 -10.11 5.13
N PRO A 466 22.84 -11.13 5.29
CA PRO A 466 22.98 -12.09 6.38
C PRO A 466 24.15 -13.03 6.13
N ASN A 467 24.65 -13.67 7.18
CA ASN A 467 25.53 -14.82 7.03
C ASN A 467 24.73 -15.99 6.45
N GLU A 468 25.19 -16.52 5.34
CA GLU A 468 24.59 -17.62 4.59
C GLU A 468 24.42 -18.90 5.43
N GLN A 469 25.42 -19.28 6.21
CA GLN A 469 25.36 -20.46 7.08
C GLN A 469 24.36 -20.25 8.23
N ALA A 470 24.29 -19.05 8.81
CA ALA A 470 23.31 -18.73 9.86
C ALA A 470 21.87 -18.74 9.32
N LEU A 471 21.64 -18.24 8.09
CA LEU A 471 20.32 -18.28 7.45
C LEU A 471 19.92 -19.70 7.04
N ALA A 472 20.86 -20.47 6.48
CA ALA A 472 20.65 -21.88 6.13
C ALA A 472 20.40 -22.75 7.37
N GLN A 473 21.03 -22.46 8.50
CA GLN A 473 20.76 -23.14 9.78
C GLN A 473 19.32 -22.92 10.30
N LEU A 474 18.65 -21.83 9.92
CA LEU A 474 17.22 -21.66 10.21
C LEU A 474 16.36 -22.51 9.28
N LEU A 475 16.63 -22.45 7.97
CA LEU A 475 15.93 -23.25 6.95
C LEU A 475 16.00 -24.76 7.20
N MET A 476 17.16 -25.24 7.64
CA MET A 476 17.47 -26.66 7.81
C MET A 476 17.07 -27.25 9.17
N ILE A 477 16.26 -26.54 9.98
CA ILE A 477 15.74 -27.11 11.23
C ILE A 477 14.72 -28.20 10.90
N GLN A 478 15.20 -29.45 10.87
CA GLN A 478 14.38 -30.64 10.68
C GLN A 478 13.27 -30.69 11.75
N ASN A 479 12.02 -30.74 11.30
CA ASN A 479 10.90 -31.13 12.17
C ASN A 479 11.11 -32.61 12.55
N PRO A 480 11.33 -32.96 13.84
CA PRO A 480 11.91 -34.25 14.22
C PRO A 480 10.97 -35.46 14.08
N ASN A 481 9.81 -35.32 13.44
CA ASN A 481 8.88 -36.44 13.22
C ASN A 481 7.94 -36.21 12.00
N PRO A 482 8.27 -36.73 10.80
CA PRO A 482 7.48 -36.52 9.58
C PRO A 482 6.02 -36.97 9.67
N HIS A 483 5.74 -38.05 10.40
CA HIS A 483 4.40 -38.64 10.47
C HIS A 483 3.45 -37.86 11.42
N GLN A 484 3.95 -36.91 12.22
CA GLN A 484 3.11 -36.09 13.10
C GLN A 484 2.40 -34.97 12.31
N HIS A 485 1.18 -35.24 11.87
CA HIS A 485 0.26 -34.29 11.23
C HIS A 485 -0.06 -33.03 12.06
N ASN A 486 0.30 -33.02 13.35
CA ASN A 486 0.16 -31.90 14.29
C ASN A 486 1.52 -31.27 14.66
N GLY A 487 2.52 -31.33 13.77
CA GLY A 487 3.88 -30.86 14.04
C GLY A 487 3.94 -29.41 14.53
N HIS A 488 4.60 -29.18 15.67
CA HIS A 488 4.78 -27.84 16.22
C HIS A 488 5.60 -26.96 15.26
N PRO A 489 5.22 -25.68 15.06
CA PRO A 489 5.95 -24.77 14.18
C PRO A 489 7.40 -24.57 14.68
N VAL A 490 8.37 -24.63 13.77
CA VAL A 490 9.80 -24.47 14.09
C VAL A 490 10.02 -23.20 14.94
N PRO A 491 10.58 -23.31 16.15
CA PRO A 491 10.59 -22.22 17.11
C PRO A 491 11.50 -21.05 16.69
N LEU A 492 11.18 -19.86 17.15
CA LEU A 492 12.06 -18.69 17.07
C LEU A 492 13.28 -18.93 17.98
N PRO A 493 14.53 -18.82 17.48
CA PRO A 493 15.71 -18.98 18.32
C PRO A 493 15.73 -18.02 19.51
N ALA A 494 16.12 -18.53 20.68
CA ALA A 494 16.32 -17.70 21.87
C ALA A 494 17.43 -16.67 21.60
N GLY A 495 17.12 -15.38 21.77
CA GLY A 495 18.06 -14.30 21.45
C GLY A 495 18.20 -13.98 19.96
N PHE A 496 17.17 -14.24 19.14
CA PHE A 496 17.14 -13.85 17.73
C PHE A 496 17.37 -12.33 17.56
N ASP A 497 18.55 -11.96 17.03
CA ASP A 497 18.99 -10.58 16.85
C ASP A 497 19.87 -10.41 15.59
N GLU A 498 20.44 -9.21 15.40
CA GLU A 498 21.31 -8.90 14.26
C GLU A 498 22.68 -9.62 14.31
N MET A 499 23.11 -10.08 15.49
CA MET A 499 24.40 -10.77 15.68
C MET A 499 24.27 -12.26 15.33
N LEU A 500 23.15 -12.90 15.69
CA LEU A 500 22.83 -14.28 15.32
C LEU A 500 22.88 -14.49 13.80
N LEU A 501 22.32 -13.55 13.04
CA LEU A 501 22.40 -13.52 11.56
C LEU A 501 23.66 -12.83 11.01
N SER A 502 24.50 -12.26 11.88
CA SER A 502 25.73 -11.52 11.54
C SER A 502 25.54 -10.49 10.41
N LEU A 503 24.49 -9.66 10.54
CA LEU A 503 24.00 -8.80 9.47
C LEU A 503 24.99 -7.71 9.04
N THR A 504 25.50 -7.82 7.81
CA THR A 504 26.36 -6.81 7.21
C THR A 504 25.54 -5.78 6.45
N ARG A 505 25.49 -4.53 6.95
CA ARG A 505 24.91 -3.37 6.25
C ARG A 505 25.84 -2.90 5.13
N ARG A 506 25.49 -3.16 3.87
CA ARG A 506 26.26 -2.71 2.68
C ARG A 506 25.63 -1.47 2.03
N PRO A 507 26.43 -0.44 1.70
CA PRO A 507 26.04 0.66 0.82
C PRO A 507 25.60 0.19 -0.57
N MET A 508 24.73 0.96 -1.22
CA MET A 508 24.20 0.64 -2.54
C MET A 508 23.85 1.91 -3.32
N TYR A 509 24.25 1.93 -4.60
CA TYR A 509 24.04 3.02 -5.55
C TYR A 509 23.63 2.44 -6.92
N MET A 510 22.45 2.81 -7.42
CA MET A 510 21.91 2.38 -8.71
C MET A 510 21.48 3.60 -9.52
N ARG A 511 22.14 3.92 -10.64
CA ARG A 511 21.59 4.87 -11.62
C ARG A 511 20.75 4.09 -12.61
N LEU A 512 19.43 4.33 -12.59
CA LEU A 512 18.44 3.61 -13.37
C LEU A 512 17.78 4.53 -14.42
N GLN A 513 17.34 3.94 -15.53
CA GLN A 513 16.58 4.59 -16.59
C GLN A 513 15.46 3.66 -17.04
N GLU A 514 14.23 4.17 -17.06
CA GLU A 514 13.06 3.47 -17.62
C GLU A 514 12.97 3.68 -19.13
N PHE A 515 12.53 2.64 -19.83
CA PHE A 515 12.07 2.70 -21.21
C PHE A 515 10.75 1.93 -21.34
N VAL A 516 9.85 2.40 -22.19
CA VAL A 516 8.49 1.87 -22.33
C VAL A 516 8.18 1.44 -23.75
N SER A 517 7.47 0.32 -23.90
CA SER A 517 6.82 -0.04 -25.16
C SER A 517 5.37 0.44 -25.11
N TYR A 518 4.92 1.05 -26.21
CA TYR A 518 3.59 1.63 -26.37
C TYR A 518 2.68 0.71 -27.19
N ALA A 519 1.37 0.86 -27.06
CA ALA A 519 0.41 0.12 -27.86
C ALA A 519 0.65 0.32 -29.36
N GLY A 520 0.62 -0.78 -30.10
CA GLY A 520 1.02 -0.85 -31.51
C GLY A 520 2.51 -1.22 -31.72
N GLY A 521 3.34 -1.22 -30.67
CA GLY A 521 4.72 -1.71 -30.71
C GLY A 521 4.88 -3.08 -30.04
N ASP A 522 5.92 -3.81 -30.44
CA ASP A 522 6.22 -5.13 -29.89
C ASP A 522 6.71 -5.07 -28.43
N VAL A 523 6.52 -6.17 -27.71
CA VAL A 523 6.90 -6.36 -26.31
C VAL A 523 7.65 -7.68 -26.20
N VAL A 524 8.77 -7.69 -25.47
CA VAL A 524 9.54 -8.92 -25.28
C VAL A 524 8.71 -9.95 -24.48
N PRO A 525 8.66 -11.23 -24.89
CA PRO A 525 8.04 -12.28 -24.10
C PRO A 525 8.68 -12.40 -22.69
N SER A 526 7.91 -12.97 -21.76
CA SER A 526 8.35 -13.33 -20.41
C SER A 526 8.46 -14.84 -20.28
N GLY A 527 9.29 -15.35 -19.37
CA GLY A 527 9.59 -16.78 -19.26
C GLY A 527 10.96 -17.12 -19.83
N ALA A 528 11.68 -18.05 -19.18
CA ALA A 528 13.04 -18.43 -19.56
C ALA A 528 13.15 -18.86 -21.03
N ARG A 529 12.26 -19.73 -21.51
CA ARG A 529 12.31 -20.24 -22.89
C ARG A 529 11.89 -19.26 -23.99
N GLY A 530 11.50 -18.04 -23.65
CA GLY A 530 11.03 -17.05 -24.64
C GLY A 530 9.65 -17.40 -25.22
N PRO A 531 9.36 -16.98 -26.47
CA PRO A 531 8.04 -17.17 -27.05
C PRO A 531 7.86 -18.63 -27.47
N GLN A 532 7.12 -19.40 -26.68
CA GLN A 532 6.69 -20.72 -27.12
C GLN A 532 5.69 -20.58 -28.28
N PRO A 533 5.74 -21.45 -29.30
CA PRO A 533 4.67 -21.56 -30.28
C PRO A 533 3.34 -21.83 -29.55
N LEU A 534 2.24 -21.33 -30.10
CA LEU A 534 0.92 -21.86 -29.75
C LEU A 534 0.90 -23.33 -30.19
N SER A 535 1.01 -24.25 -29.24
CA SER A 535 0.80 -25.68 -29.47
C SER A 535 -0.64 -25.86 -29.92
N PHE A 536 -0.83 -26.01 -31.23
CA PHE A 536 -2.10 -26.50 -31.76
C PHE A 536 -2.38 -27.86 -31.13
N TYR A 537 -3.64 -28.10 -30.77
CA TYR A 537 -4.07 -29.41 -30.29
C TYR A 537 -3.89 -30.41 -31.44
N GLU A 538 -2.91 -31.30 -31.32
CA GLU A 538 -2.86 -32.55 -32.08
C GLU A 538 -3.39 -33.65 -31.14
N ASP A 539 -4.49 -34.29 -31.56
CA ASP A 539 -5.19 -35.28 -30.75
C ASP A 539 -4.34 -36.55 -30.60
N ALA A 540 -3.86 -36.80 -29.39
CA ALA A 540 -3.16 -38.03 -29.04
C ALA A 540 -4.18 -39.14 -28.70
N GLU A 541 -4.62 -39.88 -29.72
CA GLU A 541 -5.27 -41.18 -29.53
C GLU A 541 -4.24 -42.24 -29.13
N GLY A 542 -4.61 -43.13 -28.20
CA GLY A 542 -3.80 -44.27 -27.74
C GLY A 542 -3.19 -44.07 -26.33
N ASP A 543 -3.26 -45.02 -25.41
CA ASP A 543 -3.96 -46.33 -25.43
C ASP A 543 -4.50 -46.63 -24.01
N GLU A 544 -5.56 -47.45 -23.91
CA GLU A 544 -6.11 -47.92 -22.63
C GLU A 544 -5.33 -49.16 -22.16
N GLU A 545 -4.37 -49.00 -21.24
CA GLU A 545 -3.79 -50.11 -20.48
C GLU A 545 -4.47 -50.23 -19.09
N GLU A 546 -4.79 -51.46 -18.69
CA GLU A 546 -5.52 -51.78 -17.46
C GLU A 546 -4.55 -51.88 -16.26
N GLU A 547 -4.69 -51.00 -15.25
CA GLU A 547 -3.98 -51.15 -13.97
C GLU A 547 -4.78 -52.02 -12.98
N GLU A 548 -4.15 -53.08 -12.45
CA GLU A 548 -4.73 -53.94 -11.40
C GLU A 548 -4.46 -53.38 -9.99
N ASP A 549 -5.40 -53.56 -9.05
CA ASP A 549 -5.29 -53.10 -7.66
C ASP A 549 -4.22 -53.89 -6.84
N GLU A 550 -3.07 -53.30 -6.51
CA GLU A 550 -2.20 -53.78 -5.41
C GLU A 550 -1.81 -52.68 -4.40
N ASP A 551 -2.11 -52.98 -3.12
CA ASP A 551 -1.73 -52.42 -1.82
C ASP A 551 -1.09 -51.01 -1.65
N ALA A 552 -1.57 -50.29 -0.64
CA ALA A 552 -1.07 -48.98 -0.23
C ALA A 552 0.15 -49.04 0.71
N ASP A 553 1.29 -48.54 0.23
CA ASP A 553 2.46 -48.14 1.03
C ASP A 553 2.75 -46.63 0.84
N ASP A 554 3.59 -46.04 1.69
CA ASP A 554 3.82 -44.58 1.77
C ASP A 554 4.27 -43.99 0.42
N SER A 555 3.40 -43.18 -0.21
CA SER A 555 3.69 -42.54 -1.49
C SER A 555 4.90 -41.61 -1.36
N PRO A 556 5.95 -41.75 -2.21
CA PRO A 556 7.10 -40.86 -2.14
C PRO A 556 6.68 -39.42 -2.43
N VAL A 557 7.35 -38.47 -1.76
CA VAL A 557 7.22 -37.04 -2.12
C VAL A 557 7.61 -36.91 -3.60
N PRO A 558 6.72 -36.37 -4.46
CA PRO A 558 7.00 -36.36 -5.89
C PRO A 558 8.21 -35.48 -6.19
N GLU A 559 9.27 -36.09 -6.72
CA GLU A 559 10.30 -35.33 -7.43
C GLU A 559 9.61 -34.62 -8.60
N ILE A 560 9.81 -33.30 -8.71
CA ILE A 560 9.18 -32.48 -9.75
C ILE A 560 9.95 -32.71 -11.07
N THR A 561 9.72 -33.87 -11.65
CA THR A 561 10.22 -34.30 -12.97
C THR A 561 9.34 -33.79 -14.12
N ASP A 562 8.13 -33.31 -13.82
CA ASP A 562 7.31 -32.61 -14.80
C ASP A 562 7.93 -31.25 -15.16
N GLN A 563 8.59 -31.25 -16.31
CA GLN A 563 9.25 -30.11 -16.92
C GLN A 563 8.30 -28.93 -17.16
N ARG A 564 6.99 -29.17 -17.33
CA ARG A 564 5.95 -28.13 -17.49
C ARG A 564 5.69 -27.36 -16.20
N LEU A 565 5.67 -28.04 -15.04
CA LEU A 565 5.49 -27.37 -13.75
C LEU A 565 6.66 -26.42 -13.44
N LEU A 566 7.90 -26.80 -13.81
CA LEU A 566 9.08 -25.93 -13.69
C LEU A 566 8.98 -24.67 -14.57
N GLU A 567 8.32 -24.75 -15.73
CA GLU A 567 8.06 -23.60 -16.62
C GLU A 567 6.96 -22.68 -16.10
N GLU A 568 5.93 -23.22 -15.46
CA GLU A 568 4.95 -22.41 -14.71
C GLU A 568 5.60 -21.76 -13.47
N PHE A 569 6.64 -22.37 -12.90
CA PHE A 569 7.38 -21.89 -11.74
C PHE A 569 8.37 -20.76 -12.04
N ASP A 570 9.26 -20.91 -13.04
CA ASP A 570 10.28 -19.91 -13.39
C ASP A 570 9.88 -19.07 -14.62
N GLN A 571 9.18 -17.96 -14.39
CA GLN A 571 8.84 -17.02 -15.46
C GLN A 571 10.02 -16.11 -15.87
N GLY A 572 11.25 -16.61 -15.75
CA GLY A 572 12.51 -15.94 -16.08
C GLY A 572 13.11 -15.16 -14.91
N LEU A 573 12.80 -15.52 -13.65
CA LEU A 573 13.27 -14.87 -12.43
C LEU A 573 14.80 -14.69 -12.42
N GLN A 574 15.52 -15.73 -12.83
CA GLN A 574 16.99 -15.76 -12.90
C GLN A 574 17.58 -14.71 -13.86
N ASN A 575 16.77 -14.24 -14.83
CA ASN A 575 17.13 -13.23 -15.82
C ASN A 575 16.19 -12.01 -15.82
N ALA A 576 15.53 -11.70 -14.68
CA ALA A 576 14.58 -10.59 -14.51
C ALA A 576 13.44 -10.54 -15.54
N TYR A 577 12.86 -11.70 -15.82
CA TYR A 577 11.71 -11.93 -16.71
C TYR A 577 11.97 -11.61 -18.19
N PHE A 578 13.23 -11.66 -18.59
CA PHE A 578 13.64 -11.77 -19.98
C PHE A 578 13.93 -13.24 -20.34
N PRO A 579 13.85 -13.62 -21.63
CA PRO A 579 14.23 -14.96 -22.09
C PRO A 579 15.72 -15.30 -21.88
N ASP A 580 16.04 -16.57 -22.03
CA ASP A 580 17.39 -17.11 -21.97
C ASP A 580 18.29 -16.50 -23.05
N GLY A 581 19.56 -16.33 -22.72
CA GLY A 581 20.54 -15.65 -23.57
C GLY A 581 20.43 -14.11 -23.58
N VAL A 582 19.36 -13.50 -23.05
CA VAL A 582 19.33 -12.04 -22.83
C VAL A 582 20.36 -11.66 -21.77
N THR A 583 21.20 -10.68 -22.09
CA THR A 583 22.26 -10.17 -21.20
C THR A 583 22.39 -8.66 -21.33
N GLU A 584 23.31 -8.04 -20.58
CA GLU A 584 23.70 -6.63 -20.75
C GLU A 584 23.99 -6.27 -22.21
N GLU A 585 24.63 -7.16 -22.98
CA GLU A 585 24.98 -6.94 -24.39
C GLU A 585 23.77 -6.97 -25.35
N SER A 586 22.61 -7.48 -24.89
CA SER A 586 21.35 -7.44 -25.65
C SER A 586 20.78 -6.02 -25.74
N PHE A 587 21.03 -5.16 -24.75
CA PHE A 587 20.48 -3.81 -24.64
C PHE A 587 21.40 -2.77 -25.33
N LYS A 588 20.90 -2.12 -26.38
CA LYS A 588 21.66 -1.16 -27.20
C LYS A 588 20.86 0.11 -27.41
N GLY A 589 21.52 1.26 -27.32
CA GLY A 589 20.89 2.54 -27.65
C GLY A 589 20.29 2.56 -29.06
N THR A 590 19.16 3.24 -29.20
CA THR A 590 18.71 3.80 -30.49
C THR A 590 19.73 4.83 -30.99
N TYR A 591 19.91 4.95 -32.31
CA TYR A 591 20.94 5.84 -32.89
C TYR A 591 20.65 7.34 -32.67
N ASP A 592 19.38 7.70 -32.43
CA ASP A 592 18.93 9.05 -32.06
C ASP A 592 18.99 9.31 -30.54
N GLY A 593 19.28 8.29 -29.74
CA GLY A 593 19.31 8.35 -28.28
C GLY A 593 17.94 8.49 -27.60
N THR A 594 16.82 8.35 -28.32
CA THR A 594 15.47 8.54 -27.76
C THR A 594 14.92 7.30 -27.04
N GLY A 595 15.54 6.13 -27.26
CA GLY A 595 15.09 4.84 -26.72
C GLY A 595 16.19 3.78 -26.59
N MET A 596 15.76 2.57 -26.28
CA MET A 596 16.54 1.35 -26.14
C MET A 596 16.03 0.33 -27.18
N ARG A 597 16.96 -0.38 -27.81
CA ARG A 597 16.69 -1.53 -28.66
C ARG A 597 17.23 -2.77 -27.95
N MET A 598 16.51 -3.86 -28.00
CA MET A 598 16.92 -5.11 -27.38
C MET A 598 16.78 -6.25 -28.36
N ASN A 599 17.90 -6.93 -28.66
CA ASN A 599 17.86 -8.13 -29.48
C ASN A 599 17.62 -9.37 -28.61
N CYS A 600 16.62 -10.17 -28.97
CA CYS A 600 16.24 -11.40 -28.27
C CYS A 600 15.66 -12.41 -29.28
N GLY A 601 16.22 -13.63 -29.33
CA GLY A 601 15.77 -14.67 -30.28
C GLY A 601 16.06 -14.37 -31.76
N GLY A 602 16.78 -13.29 -32.08
CA GLY A 602 16.99 -12.78 -33.43
C GLY A 602 16.22 -11.47 -33.70
N GLU A 603 15.04 -11.31 -33.08
CA GLU A 603 14.18 -10.12 -33.21
C GLU A 603 14.72 -8.89 -32.45
N GLU A 604 14.43 -7.69 -32.93
CA GLU A 604 14.80 -6.41 -32.29
C GLU A 604 13.57 -5.67 -31.74
N TYR A 605 13.42 -5.69 -30.41
CA TYR A 605 12.34 -4.98 -29.70
C TYR A 605 12.75 -3.53 -29.40
N VAL A 606 11.83 -2.57 -29.60
CA VAL A 606 12.11 -1.13 -29.43
C VAL A 606 11.29 -0.54 -28.28
N TYR A 607 11.97 0.11 -27.34
CA TYR A 607 11.40 0.78 -26.18
C TYR A 607 11.84 2.25 -26.14
N HIS A 608 10.95 3.17 -25.80
CA HIS A 608 11.21 4.62 -25.84
C HIS A 608 11.41 5.21 -24.44
N LYS A 609 12.19 6.30 -24.33
CA LYS A 609 12.19 7.13 -23.12
C LYS A 609 10.82 7.78 -22.95
N LEU A 610 10.40 7.93 -21.69
CA LEU A 610 9.16 8.62 -21.33
C LEU A 610 9.21 10.09 -21.80
N GLY A 611 8.19 10.50 -22.55
CA GLY A 611 8.10 11.84 -23.15
C GLY A 611 7.96 11.85 -24.68
N GLY A 612 8.07 10.69 -25.34
CA GLY A 612 7.78 10.53 -26.77
C GLY A 612 6.30 10.73 -27.14
N THR A 613 5.97 10.57 -28.42
CA THR A 613 4.61 10.68 -28.95
C THR A 613 3.63 9.80 -28.19
N GLN A 614 2.45 10.36 -27.91
CA GLN A 614 1.33 9.56 -27.40
C GLN A 614 1.00 8.50 -28.46
N HIS A 615 1.00 7.23 -28.01
CA HIS A 615 0.59 6.03 -28.72
C HIS A 615 -0.58 6.23 -29.71
N ASP A 616 -0.65 5.37 -30.71
CA ASP A 616 -1.83 5.30 -31.59
C ASP A 616 -3.10 4.96 -30.78
N PRO A 617 -4.15 5.82 -30.80
CA PRO A 617 -5.39 5.56 -30.08
C PRO A 617 -6.14 4.31 -30.57
N ASP A 618 -6.01 3.95 -31.85
CA ASP A 618 -6.80 2.87 -32.43
C ASP A 618 -6.27 1.49 -31.98
N SER A 619 -4.96 1.37 -31.75
CA SER A 619 -4.31 0.20 -31.13
C SER A 619 -4.19 0.24 -29.60
N CYS A 620 -4.26 1.40 -28.90
CA CYS A 620 -4.47 1.38 -27.44
C CYS A 620 -5.88 0.85 -27.14
N VAL A 621 -5.98 -0.42 -26.71
CA VAL A 621 -7.23 -1.01 -26.17
C VAL A 621 -7.83 -0.11 -25.07
N GLY A 622 -7.00 0.61 -24.30
CA GLY A 622 -7.42 1.62 -23.33
C GLY A 622 -8.01 2.92 -23.92
N CYS A 623 -7.71 3.28 -25.16
CA CYS A 623 -8.37 4.35 -25.93
C CYS A 623 -9.70 3.85 -26.50
N ALA A 624 -9.72 2.70 -27.19
CA ALA A 624 -10.95 2.07 -27.66
C ALA A 624 -11.98 1.84 -26.53
N MET A 625 -11.52 1.46 -25.32
CA MET A 625 -12.39 1.35 -24.14
C MET A 625 -12.82 2.70 -23.54
N ARG A 626 -12.06 3.79 -23.75
CA ARG A 626 -12.51 5.15 -23.39
C ARG A 626 -13.60 5.63 -24.33
N GLU A 627 -13.47 5.35 -25.62
CA GLU A 627 -14.50 5.68 -26.61
C GLU A 627 -15.79 4.89 -26.36
N LYS A 628 -15.69 3.56 -26.15
CA LYS A 628 -16.83 2.70 -25.74
C LYS A 628 -17.50 3.13 -24.41
N GLN A 629 -16.86 3.97 -23.59
CA GLN A 629 -17.46 4.58 -22.38
C GLN A 629 -17.92 6.04 -22.57
N ARG A 630 -17.52 6.71 -23.66
CA ARG A 630 -18.03 8.02 -24.08
C ARG A 630 -19.30 7.90 -24.93
N MET A 631 -19.42 6.80 -25.69
CA MET A 631 -20.70 6.39 -26.28
C MET A 631 -21.77 6.35 -25.16
N PRO A 632 -22.86 7.12 -25.26
CA PRO A 632 -23.95 7.00 -24.30
C PRO A 632 -24.49 5.56 -24.40
N ALA A 633 -24.61 4.88 -23.26
CA ALA A 633 -25.36 3.62 -23.22
C ALA A 633 -26.75 3.88 -23.80
N TRP A 634 -27.19 3.02 -24.74
CA TRP A 634 -28.42 3.23 -25.49
C TRP A 634 -29.61 3.49 -24.56
N ALA A 635 -30.51 4.37 -24.99
CA ALA A 635 -31.46 5.04 -24.13
C ALA A 635 -32.45 4.07 -23.45
N GLU A 636 -32.15 3.71 -22.21
CA GLU A 636 -33.14 3.45 -21.18
C GLU A 636 -33.32 4.74 -20.37
N GLU A 637 -34.57 5.06 -20.01
CA GLU A 637 -34.99 6.44 -19.76
C GLU A 637 -34.59 7.00 -18.37
N GLU A 638 -34.62 8.34 -18.28
CA GLU A 638 -34.65 9.12 -17.04
C GLU A 638 -33.57 8.89 -15.96
N HIS A 639 -32.27 8.86 -16.27
CA HIS A 639 -31.24 9.44 -15.38
C HIS A 639 -29.95 9.81 -16.16
N PRO A 640 -29.42 11.04 -16.03
CA PRO A 640 -28.10 11.38 -16.58
C PRO A 640 -27.01 10.62 -15.80
N ALA A 641 -26.42 9.60 -16.41
CA ALA A 641 -25.40 8.79 -15.79
C ALA A 641 -24.07 9.56 -15.69
N ASP A 642 -23.57 9.78 -14.46
CA ASP A 642 -22.31 10.48 -14.23
C ASP A 642 -21.19 9.86 -15.09
N THR A 643 -20.67 10.65 -16.01
CA THR A 643 -19.67 10.18 -16.97
C THR A 643 -18.31 10.21 -16.29
N VAL A 644 -18.01 9.15 -15.52
CA VAL A 644 -16.71 8.99 -14.84
C VAL A 644 -15.60 9.07 -15.89
N LEU A 645 -14.90 10.20 -15.90
CA LEU A 645 -13.78 10.47 -16.78
C LEU A 645 -12.65 9.50 -16.40
N LEU A 646 -12.45 8.48 -17.24
CA LEU A 646 -11.28 7.63 -17.15
C LEU A 646 -10.01 8.48 -17.33
N PRO A 647 -8.91 8.18 -16.63
CA PRO A 647 -7.61 8.74 -16.94
C PRO A 647 -7.25 8.54 -18.43
N PRO A 648 -6.38 9.39 -19.01
CA PRO A 648 -5.76 9.10 -20.30
C PRO A 648 -5.03 7.75 -20.23
N CYS A 649 -5.03 6.93 -21.30
CA CYS A 649 -4.12 5.79 -21.33
C CYS A 649 -2.74 6.38 -21.60
N THR A 650 -1.76 5.93 -20.85
CA THR A 650 -0.35 6.17 -21.16
C THR A 650 0.02 5.50 -22.49
N GLY A 651 -0.76 4.48 -22.90
CA GLY A 651 -0.47 3.59 -24.02
C GLY A 651 0.56 2.53 -23.67
N VAL A 652 1.24 2.65 -22.53
CA VAL A 652 2.34 1.78 -22.14
C VAL A 652 1.84 0.37 -21.88
N GLN A 653 2.42 -0.59 -22.59
CA GLN A 653 2.14 -2.01 -22.43
C GLN A 653 3.15 -2.71 -21.50
N ASP A 654 4.42 -2.32 -21.60
CA ASP A 654 5.54 -2.88 -20.83
C ASP A 654 6.56 -1.80 -20.47
N VAL A 655 7.30 -2.02 -19.37
CA VAL A 655 8.32 -1.11 -18.85
C VAL A 655 9.59 -1.91 -18.55
N ILE A 656 10.64 -1.68 -19.33
CA ILE A 656 11.99 -2.18 -19.04
C ILE A 656 12.79 -1.12 -18.28
N VAL A 657 13.75 -1.57 -17.50
CA VAL A 657 14.67 -0.75 -16.72
C VAL A 657 16.09 -1.19 -17.07
N THR A 658 16.98 -0.24 -17.35
CA THR A 658 18.42 -0.51 -17.41
C THR A 658 19.18 0.49 -16.55
N GLY A 659 20.43 0.22 -16.22
CA GLY A 659 21.21 1.11 -15.37
C GLY A 659 22.60 0.59 -15.04
N SER A 660 23.38 1.38 -14.29
CA SER A 660 24.68 0.97 -13.78
C SER A 660 25.02 1.67 -12.46
N THR A 661 26.11 1.25 -11.81
CA THR A 661 26.71 2.01 -10.70
C THR A 661 27.69 3.04 -11.26
N ASP A 662 27.41 4.33 -11.04
CA ASP A 662 28.26 5.45 -11.45
C ASP A 662 29.74 5.21 -11.07
N ASP A 663 30.68 5.52 -11.97
CA ASP A 663 32.09 5.10 -11.80
C ASP A 663 32.72 5.58 -10.48
N ARG A 664 32.31 6.75 -9.97
CA ARG A 664 32.74 7.30 -8.67
C ARG A 664 32.33 6.43 -7.48
N HIS A 665 31.12 5.85 -7.54
CA HIS A 665 30.59 4.93 -6.53
C HIS A 665 31.10 3.50 -6.76
N GLY A 666 31.24 3.08 -8.02
CA GLY A 666 31.76 1.77 -8.40
C GLY A 666 33.19 1.53 -7.92
N GLN A 667 34.01 2.59 -7.85
CA GLN A 667 35.36 2.56 -7.29
C GLN A 667 35.40 2.30 -5.76
N ALA A 668 34.30 2.51 -5.02
CA ALA A 668 34.18 2.14 -3.60
C ALA A 668 33.41 0.83 -3.37
N TRP A 669 32.30 0.64 -4.08
CA TRP A 669 31.28 -0.35 -3.75
C TRP A 669 31.13 -1.47 -4.80
N ASN A 670 32.08 -1.54 -5.74
CA ASN A 670 32.12 -2.32 -6.98
C ASN A 670 31.17 -1.79 -8.06
N HIS A 671 31.56 -2.00 -9.33
CA HIS A 671 30.75 -1.63 -10.49
C HIS A 671 29.77 -2.75 -10.83
N TYR A 672 28.48 -2.42 -10.88
CA TYR A 672 27.42 -3.29 -11.35
C TYR A 672 26.70 -2.69 -12.55
N THR A 673 26.12 -3.56 -13.37
CA THR A 673 25.08 -3.22 -14.35
C THR A 673 23.74 -3.77 -13.86
N TYR A 674 22.66 -3.06 -14.17
CA TYR A 674 21.29 -3.38 -13.81
C TYR A 674 20.43 -3.51 -15.06
N TYR A 675 19.63 -4.58 -15.17
CA TYR A 675 18.54 -4.66 -16.15
C TYR A 675 17.32 -5.37 -15.54
N GLY A 676 16.11 -5.02 -15.99
CA GLY A 676 14.89 -5.49 -15.35
C GLY A 676 13.59 -5.04 -16.00
N ARG A 677 12.46 -5.41 -15.39
CA ARG A 677 11.09 -5.10 -15.84
C ARG A 677 10.20 -4.69 -14.65
N VAL A 678 9.12 -3.97 -14.93
CA VAL A 678 8.07 -3.68 -13.93
C VAL A 678 6.83 -4.53 -14.19
N ARG A 679 6.48 -5.39 -13.23
CA ARG A 679 5.32 -6.29 -13.29
C ARG A 679 4.01 -5.50 -13.33
N ARG A 680 3.30 -5.57 -14.45
CA ARG A 680 2.09 -4.78 -14.75
C ARG A 680 0.90 -5.00 -13.81
N TRP A 681 0.86 -6.14 -13.10
CA TRP A 681 -0.24 -6.52 -12.21
C TRP A 681 -0.28 -5.71 -10.89
N ASP A 682 0.87 -5.53 -10.24
CA ASP A 682 1.02 -4.83 -8.95
C ASP A 682 2.09 -3.75 -8.93
N GLY A 683 2.81 -3.52 -10.03
CA GLY A 683 3.91 -2.57 -10.06
C GLY A 683 5.15 -3.03 -9.29
N MET A 684 5.28 -4.34 -9.04
CA MET A 684 6.52 -4.90 -8.49
C MET A 684 7.65 -4.71 -9.50
N ILE A 685 8.76 -4.15 -9.03
CA ILE A 685 9.95 -3.87 -9.81
C ILE A 685 10.90 -5.05 -9.64
N GLY A 686 11.33 -5.68 -10.74
CA GLY A 686 12.31 -6.77 -10.73
C GLY A 686 13.55 -6.39 -11.52
N ILE A 687 14.73 -6.40 -10.88
CA ILE A 687 16.01 -5.97 -11.46
C ILE A 687 17.10 -7.00 -11.17
N LEU A 688 17.74 -7.53 -12.22
CA LEU A 688 18.96 -8.30 -12.10
C LEU A 688 20.16 -7.36 -11.93
N ARG A 689 20.94 -7.55 -10.88
CA ARG A 689 22.26 -6.93 -10.70
C ARG A 689 23.33 -7.90 -11.19
N VAL A 690 24.07 -7.51 -12.23
CA VAL A 690 25.25 -8.22 -12.72
C VAL A 690 26.50 -7.46 -12.30
N SER A 691 27.51 -8.17 -11.79
CA SER A 691 28.80 -7.58 -11.39
C SER A 691 29.81 -7.61 -12.53
N ARG A 692 30.61 -6.55 -12.67
CA ARG A 692 31.79 -6.56 -13.56
C ARG A 692 32.86 -7.57 -13.09
N ASP A 693 32.96 -7.77 -11.77
CA ASP A 693 33.70 -8.90 -11.19
C ASP A 693 32.79 -10.13 -11.11
N ARG A 694 33.08 -11.16 -11.93
CA ARG A 694 32.30 -12.40 -11.98
C ARG A 694 32.26 -13.15 -10.64
N GLY A 695 33.23 -12.94 -9.75
CA GLY A 695 33.27 -13.56 -8.41
C GLY A 695 32.17 -13.10 -7.45
N LEU A 696 31.47 -11.99 -7.75
CA LEU A 696 30.39 -11.45 -6.91
C LEU A 696 28.97 -11.89 -7.35
N GLY A 697 28.87 -12.71 -8.39
CA GLY A 697 27.63 -13.33 -8.88
C GLY A 697 26.58 -12.37 -9.46
N LYS A 698 25.41 -12.94 -9.76
CA LYS A 698 24.18 -12.24 -10.13
C LYS A 698 23.16 -12.34 -8.97
N TRP A 699 22.57 -11.22 -8.56
CA TRP A 699 21.47 -11.19 -7.57
C TRP A 699 20.24 -10.49 -8.17
N PHE A 700 19.04 -10.99 -7.90
CA PHE A 700 17.78 -10.42 -8.36
C PHE A 700 17.12 -9.62 -7.25
N PHE A 701 16.85 -8.33 -7.51
CA PHE A 701 16.23 -7.36 -6.61
C PHE A 701 14.75 -7.21 -6.95
N TYR A 702 13.87 -7.45 -5.98
CA TYR A 702 12.42 -7.31 -6.13
C TYR A 702 11.80 -6.48 -5.02
N GLY A 703 10.84 -5.62 -5.38
CA GLY A 703 10.17 -4.74 -4.41
C GLY A 703 9.27 -3.68 -5.05
N TYR A 704 8.96 -2.62 -4.30
CA TYR A 704 8.09 -1.54 -4.74
C TYR A 704 8.65 -0.16 -4.36
N ILE A 705 8.27 0.87 -5.12
CA ILE A 705 8.36 2.24 -4.66
C ILE A 705 7.17 2.53 -3.74
N VAL A 706 7.48 2.82 -2.47
CA VAL A 706 6.54 3.16 -1.39
C VAL A 706 6.56 4.68 -1.17
N GLY A 707 5.38 5.30 -1.12
CA GLY A 707 5.23 6.73 -0.84
C GLY A 707 6.03 7.60 -1.81
N GLY A 708 6.13 7.18 -3.08
CA GLY A 708 6.85 7.87 -4.16
C GLY A 708 8.35 8.10 -3.95
N LYS A 709 8.95 7.61 -2.86
CA LYS A 709 10.26 8.05 -2.34
C LYS A 709 11.26 6.93 -2.12
N ASN A 710 10.81 5.81 -1.53
CA ASN A 710 11.67 4.71 -1.10
C ASN A 710 11.42 3.49 -1.99
N PHE A 711 12.46 2.96 -2.63
CA PHE A 711 12.43 1.64 -3.24
C PHE A 711 12.84 0.62 -2.17
N VAL A 712 11.88 -0.21 -1.77
CA VAL A 712 12.00 -1.15 -0.64
C VAL A 712 11.70 -2.56 -1.14
N GLY A 713 12.52 -3.52 -0.75
CA GLY A 713 12.45 -4.86 -1.30
C GLY A 713 13.39 -5.87 -0.67
N ASN A 714 13.54 -6.99 -1.36
CA ASN A 714 14.53 -8.02 -1.12
C ASN A 714 15.42 -8.19 -2.33
N TRP A 715 16.67 -8.59 -2.10
CA TRP A 715 17.46 -9.28 -3.13
C TRP A 715 17.51 -10.77 -2.80
N ARG A 716 17.63 -11.61 -3.83
CA ARG A 716 17.92 -13.05 -3.75
C ARG A 716 19.07 -13.46 -4.66
N ILE A 717 19.74 -14.56 -4.35
CA ILE A 717 20.62 -15.24 -5.32
C ILE A 717 19.79 -15.92 -6.43
N THR A 718 20.39 -16.07 -7.62
CA THR A 718 19.68 -16.43 -8.86
C THR A 718 20.20 -17.70 -9.53
N HIS A 719 21.06 -18.47 -8.86
CA HIS A 719 21.49 -19.80 -9.29
C HIS A 719 20.82 -20.92 -8.48
N GLU A 720 19.94 -20.53 -7.55
CA GLU A 720 19.11 -21.40 -6.73
C GLU A 720 17.67 -21.36 -7.23
N ASP A 721 16.99 -22.50 -7.12
CA ASP A 721 15.61 -22.73 -7.58
C ASP A 721 14.64 -21.60 -7.17
N PRO A 722 13.86 -21.01 -8.11
CA PRO A 722 12.84 -20.00 -7.79
C PRO A 722 11.86 -20.44 -6.68
N GLY A 723 11.50 -21.72 -6.65
CA GLY A 723 10.55 -22.35 -5.73
C GLY A 723 11.11 -22.84 -4.41
N MET A 724 12.42 -22.75 -4.19
CA MET A 724 13.04 -23.08 -2.91
C MET A 724 13.45 -21.81 -2.13
N PRO A 725 13.31 -21.81 -0.78
CA PRO A 725 13.90 -20.78 0.05
C PRO A 725 15.41 -20.69 -0.16
N THR A 726 15.94 -19.47 -0.28
CA THR A 726 17.34 -19.25 -0.62
C THR A 726 17.94 -18.07 0.17
N VAL A 727 19.20 -17.74 -0.09
CA VAL A 727 19.88 -16.58 0.52
C VAL A 727 19.25 -15.31 -0.03
N GLU A 728 18.53 -14.62 0.84
CA GLU A 728 17.87 -13.34 0.57
C GLU A 728 18.26 -12.27 1.62
N GLY A 729 18.13 -11.00 1.26
CA GLY A 729 18.33 -9.89 2.19
C GLY A 729 17.52 -8.65 1.84
N ALA A 730 17.09 -7.90 2.86
CA ALA A 730 16.33 -6.66 2.66
C ALA A 730 17.18 -5.53 2.08
N PHE A 731 16.54 -4.60 1.36
CA PHE A 731 17.12 -3.32 0.97
C PHE A 731 16.14 -2.15 1.13
N CYS A 732 16.70 -0.95 1.30
CA CYS A 732 15.98 0.32 1.20
C CYS A 732 16.88 1.35 0.51
N LEU A 733 16.40 1.92 -0.59
CA LEU A 733 17.04 3.00 -1.33
C LEU A 733 16.07 4.17 -1.46
N SER A 734 16.59 5.41 -1.49
CA SER A 734 15.81 6.58 -1.90
C SER A 734 16.42 7.25 -3.12
N LYS A 735 15.55 7.85 -3.93
CA LYS A 735 15.95 8.62 -5.11
C LYS A 735 16.65 9.91 -4.70
N VAL A 736 17.90 10.07 -5.13
CA VAL A 736 18.66 11.31 -5.04
C VAL A 736 18.02 12.32 -5.99
N THR A 737 17.75 13.53 -5.51
CA THR A 737 17.25 14.63 -6.35
C THR A 737 18.44 15.34 -6.99
N GLU A 738 18.58 15.16 -8.30
CA GLU A 738 19.57 15.84 -9.13
C GLU A 738 18.99 17.21 -9.55
N GLU A 739 19.85 18.23 -9.68
CA GLU A 739 19.45 19.65 -9.93
C GLU A 739 19.60 20.07 -11.40
#